data_AF-A0A955FLH3-F1
#
_entry.id   AF-A0A955FLH3-F1
#
_cell.length_a   1.000
_cell.length_b   1.000
_cell.length_c   1.000
_cell.angle_alpha   90.00
_cell.angle_beta   90.00
_cell.angle_gamma   90.00
#
_symmetry.space_group_name_H-M   'P 1'
#
loop_
_entity.id
_entity.type
_entity.pdbx_description
1 polymer ?
#
loop_
_entity_poly.entity_id
_entity_poly.type
_entity_poly.pdbx_seq_one_letter_code
_entity_poly.pdbx_strand_id
1 'polypeptide(L)'
;MGQSAILERRRFFTPAGSKGYDQLKWTKRDSIIMNPMTGKAVFEQRGVEFPEDFSLNAINIVAQKYFTGTPGTPERESSLRHLIDRVVDTVTRQGLQEGYFTAEDEAEDFREELKYILASQRAAFNSPVWFNIGALERSQQASACFILAVEDTMGSILNWYKEEGMIFKGGSGSGLNISSIRSSYEPLGKSAGTSSGPMSFMRGADASAGAIKSGGKTRRAAKMVILNADHPDVEEFIWSKAIEERKARVLQEAGFDMSLDGKDIFSVQYQNANNSVRVTDDFMRAVEQDLDWDLVGVKDKKVYKTVKARDLWRQIAESAWECADPGLQFDTTINHWHTTPKAGRINGSNPCSEYMHLDNSACNLASINLLKYLNEDGSFDVAAFKHTVEHIFTAQEILVGYSEYPTESITKNAKAYRELGIGYANLGAMLMAMGLPYDSDEGRAIAAAITAILTGHSYVTSARMANRVGPFAGFHKDREGVIRVLKQHREAVSDIDASLVDETLLDAAAEAWDEAVELGEKYGVRNSQASVLAPTGTIGLMMDCDTTGIEPDLGLVKVKKLVGGGTMSIVNQTVPRALKVLGYSDQQVADIIAYIDAEKTILGAPHLQKAHENVFSCSMGDNPIHYMGHVKMMSAV
;
A
#
# COMPACT_ATOMS: atom_id res chain seq x y z
N MET A 1 -4.38 -19.32 -37.82
CA MET A 1 -3.58 -18.10 -38.09
C MET A 1 -3.15 -17.58 -36.72
N GLY A 2 -1.85 -17.64 -36.43
CA GLY A 2 -1.34 -17.30 -35.09
C GLY A 2 -1.31 -15.80 -34.88
N GLN A 3 -2.12 -15.30 -33.94
CA GLN A 3 -1.85 -14.01 -33.32
C GLN A 3 -0.54 -14.14 -32.54
N SER A 4 0.44 -13.34 -32.94
CA SER A 4 1.74 -13.26 -32.29
C SER A 4 1.54 -12.67 -30.90
N ALA A 5 1.85 -13.45 -29.86
CA ALA A 5 1.82 -13.02 -28.46
C ALA A 5 3.05 -12.14 -28.16
N ILE A 6 3.06 -10.95 -28.74
CA ILE A 6 3.99 -9.86 -28.43
C ILE A 6 3.41 -9.11 -27.23
N LEU A 7 4.25 -8.60 -26.31
CA LEU A 7 3.92 -7.38 -25.56
C LEU A 7 3.69 -6.30 -26.64
N GLU A 8 2.46 -6.18 -27.16
CA GLU A 8 2.23 -5.47 -28.41
C GLU A 8 2.77 -4.04 -28.33
N ARG A 9 3.73 -3.74 -29.21
CA ARG A 9 4.29 -2.39 -29.46
C ARG A 9 3.16 -1.36 -29.53
N ARG A 10 2.90 -0.62 -28.45
CA ARG A 10 1.92 0.46 -28.51
C ARG A 10 2.39 1.64 -27.67
N ARG A 11 3.08 2.54 -28.34
CA ARG A 11 3.03 3.96 -28.01
C ARG A 11 1.56 4.39 -27.89
N PHE A 12 1.16 4.86 -26.71
CA PHE A 12 -0.23 5.27 -26.44
C PHE A 12 -0.26 6.74 -26.03
N PHE A 13 0.53 7.12 -25.03
CA PHE A 13 0.57 8.51 -24.57
C PHE A 13 1.49 9.39 -25.40
N THR A 14 2.49 8.79 -26.03
CA THR A 14 3.53 9.50 -26.78
C THR A 14 3.48 9.10 -28.25
N PRO A 15 3.69 10.02 -29.21
CA PRO A 15 3.83 9.64 -30.61
C PRO A 15 5.00 8.68 -30.85
N ALA A 16 4.87 7.79 -31.83
CA ALA A 16 5.95 6.87 -32.21
C ALA A 16 7.24 7.62 -32.58
N GLY A 17 8.38 7.17 -32.05
CA GLY A 17 9.69 7.78 -32.26
C GLY A 17 9.93 9.11 -31.51
N SER A 18 8.96 9.60 -30.74
CA SER A 18 9.11 10.82 -29.93
C SER A 18 9.68 10.52 -28.54
N LYS A 19 10.20 11.56 -27.87
CA LYS A 19 10.65 11.49 -26.48
C LYS A 19 9.50 11.79 -25.53
N GLY A 20 9.40 11.00 -24.47
CA GLY A 20 8.29 11.10 -23.52
C GLY A 20 8.24 12.45 -22.82
N TYR A 21 9.39 13.01 -22.45
CA TYR A 21 9.44 14.30 -21.77
C TYR A 21 9.12 15.51 -22.65
N ASP A 22 9.22 15.38 -23.98
CA ASP A 22 8.92 16.47 -24.93
C ASP A 22 7.40 16.74 -25.01
N GLN A 23 6.59 15.81 -24.51
CA GLN A 23 5.14 15.96 -24.40
C GLN A 23 4.71 16.82 -23.21
N LEU A 24 5.65 17.25 -22.36
CA LEU A 24 5.39 18.00 -21.14
C LEU A 24 6.12 19.36 -21.17
N LYS A 25 5.53 20.37 -20.54
CA LYS A 25 6.20 21.67 -20.31
C LYS A 25 6.95 21.62 -18.99
N TRP A 26 8.19 22.12 -18.98
CA TRP A 26 9.08 22.05 -17.82
C TRP A 26 9.43 23.44 -17.32
N THR A 27 9.55 23.57 -16.01
CA THR A 27 9.84 24.82 -15.35
C THR A 27 10.77 24.61 -14.17
N LYS A 28 11.51 25.65 -13.79
CA LYS A 28 12.32 25.67 -12.58
C LYS A 28 11.55 26.29 -11.43
N ARG A 29 11.63 25.68 -10.27
CA ARG A 29 11.04 26.16 -9.00
C ARG A 29 12.05 25.95 -7.88
N ASP A 30 11.92 26.74 -6.82
CA ASP A 30 12.71 26.54 -5.61
C ASP A 30 11.95 25.62 -4.65
N SER A 31 12.61 24.57 -4.17
CA SER A 31 12.08 23.71 -3.11
C SER A 31 12.58 24.21 -1.77
N ILE A 32 11.68 24.76 -0.96
CA ILE A 32 11.99 25.30 0.36
C ILE A 32 10.96 24.79 1.36
N ILE A 33 11.44 24.11 2.39
CA ILE A 33 10.63 23.64 3.52
C ILE A 33 11.11 24.38 4.76
N MET A 34 10.18 25.02 5.43
CA MET A 34 10.46 25.85 6.59
C MET A 34 9.88 25.21 7.85
N ASN A 35 10.58 25.38 8.97
CA ASN A 35 10.05 25.04 10.28
C ASN A 35 8.98 26.07 10.66
N PRO A 36 7.71 25.66 10.89
CA PRO A 36 6.65 26.59 11.22
C PRO A 36 6.84 27.26 12.59
N MET A 37 7.54 26.61 13.52
CA MET A 37 7.79 27.13 14.88
C MET A 37 8.96 28.10 14.93
N THR A 38 10.02 27.85 14.15
CA THR A 38 11.26 28.65 14.22
C THR A 38 11.45 29.60 13.05
N GLY A 39 10.67 29.45 11.97
CA GLY A 39 10.80 30.25 10.76
C GLY A 39 12.03 29.91 9.88
N LYS A 40 12.89 28.99 10.33
CA LYS A 40 14.13 28.62 9.63
C LYS A 40 13.88 27.52 8.60
N ALA A 41 14.61 27.54 7.49
CA ALA A 41 14.60 26.45 6.51
C ALA A 41 15.08 25.14 7.16
N VAL A 42 14.29 24.08 7.04
CA VAL A 42 14.69 22.70 7.39
C VAL A 42 15.23 21.97 6.16
N PHE A 43 14.88 22.43 4.96
CA PHE A 43 15.40 21.94 3.70
C PHE A 43 15.29 23.04 2.65
N GLU A 44 16.31 23.18 1.81
CA GLU A 44 16.34 24.12 0.70
C GLU A 44 17.13 23.51 -0.47
N GLN A 45 16.54 23.55 -1.66
CA GLN A 45 17.20 23.26 -2.92
C GLN A 45 16.59 24.13 -4.03
N ARG A 46 17.39 25.03 -4.60
CA ARG A 46 16.94 26.03 -5.58
C ARG A 46 17.04 25.54 -7.02
N GLY A 47 16.21 26.10 -7.88
CA GLY A 47 16.24 25.89 -9.32
C GLY A 47 16.00 24.44 -9.73
N VAL A 48 15.22 23.68 -8.96
CA VAL A 48 14.88 22.30 -9.30
C VAL A 48 13.88 22.28 -10.44
N GLU A 49 14.05 21.33 -11.36
CA GLU A 49 13.28 21.27 -12.61
C GLU A 49 12.21 20.18 -12.57
N PHE A 50 10.97 20.56 -12.88
CA PHE A 50 9.77 19.71 -12.85
C PHE A 50 8.82 20.09 -14.00
N PRO A 51 7.86 19.23 -14.36
CA PRO A 51 6.73 19.62 -15.19
C PRO A 51 5.93 20.76 -14.55
N GLU A 52 5.37 21.64 -15.38
CA GLU A 52 4.69 22.87 -14.93
C GLU A 52 3.51 22.62 -13.97
N ASP A 53 2.83 21.49 -14.14
CA ASP A 53 1.62 21.14 -13.38
C ASP A 53 1.90 20.56 -11.97
N PHE A 54 3.17 20.30 -11.61
CA PHE A 54 3.49 19.79 -10.28
C PHE A 54 3.22 20.85 -9.21
N SER A 55 2.53 20.46 -8.14
CA SER A 55 2.35 21.35 -7.00
C SER A 55 3.68 21.59 -6.27
N LEU A 56 3.80 22.72 -5.58
CA LEU A 56 4.96 22.99 -4.72
C LEU A 56 5.11 21.93 -3.61
N ASN A 57 4.01 21.30 -3.19
CA ASN A 57 4.06 20.21 -2.21
C ASN A 57 4.72 18.97 -2.80
N ALA A 58 4.30 18.52 -3.98
CA ALA A 58 4.94 17.40 -4.69
C ALA A 58 6.42 17.68 -4.97
N ILE A 59 6.75 18.89 -5.45
CA ILE A 59 8.13 19.33 -5.67
C ILE A 59 8.95 19.21 -4.38
N ASN A 60 8.43 19.70 -3.26
CA ASN A 60 9.11 19.63 -1.97
C ASN A 60 9.32 18.19 -1.49
N ILE A 61 8.33 17.32 -1.64
CA ILE A 61 8.44 15.91 -1.27
C ILE A 61 9.50 15.21 -2.13
N VAL A 62 9.45 15.37 -3.45
CA VAL A 62 10.40 14.73 -4.37
C VAL A 62 11.81 15.25 -4.15
N ALA A 63 11.98 16.57 -4.11
CA ALA A 63 13.29 17.19 -3.93
C ALA A 63 13.89 16.85 -2.57
N GLN A 64 13.11 16.82 -1.47
CA GLN A 64 13.66 16.50 -0.15
C GLN A 64 13.98 15.00 0.01
N LYS A 65 13.07 14.13 -0.45
CA LYS A 65 13.10 12.71 -0.11
C LYS A 65 13.74 11.84 -1.19
N TYR A 66 13.45 12.08 -2.46
CA TYR A 66 13.77 11.14 -3.55
C TYR A 66 15.00 11.51 -4.37
N PHE A 67 15.33 12.80 -4.47
CA PHE A 67 16.60 13.19 -5.08
C PHE A 67 17.80 12.59 -4.34
N THR A 68 18.68 11.96 -5.09
CA THR A 68 19.94 11.35 -4.62
C THR A 68 21.08 12.38 -4.65
N GLY A 69 22.14 12.13 -3.87
CA GLY A 69 23.25 13.06 -3.66
C GLY A 69 23.04 14.00 -2.49
N THR A 70 24.07 14.76 -2.11
CA THR A 70 24.04 15.66 -0.95
C THR A 70 23.62 17.06 -1.38
N PRO A 71 22.60 17.69 -0.74
CA PRO A 71 22.22 19.07 -1.07
C PRO A 71 23.43 20.02 -1.06
N GLY A 72 23.57 20.81 -2.11
CA GLY A 72 24.68 21.74 -2.29
C GLY A 72 25.92 21.16 -2.98
N THR A 73 25.96 19.86 -3.30
CA THR A 73 27.04 19.25 -4.08
C THR A 73 26.65 19.04 -5.55
N PRO A 74 27.61 18.97 -6.49
CA PRO A 74 27.33 18.77 -7.92
C PRO A 74 26.61 17.45 -8.24
N GLU A 75 26.79 16.43 -7.39
CA GLU A 75 26.21 15.09 -7.57
C GLU A 75 24.72 15.03 -7.17
N ARG A 76 24.17 16.11 -6.61
CA ARG A 76 22.77 16.21 -6.21
C ARG A 76 21.86 16.24 -7.43
N GLU A 77 20.90 15.31 -7.49
CA GLU A 77 19.82 15.37 -8.48
C GLU A 77 19.05 16.69 -8.31
N SER A 78 18.80 17.38 -9.43
CA SER A 78 18.17 18.71 -9.48
C SER A 78 17.03 18.80 -10.48
N SER A 79 16.69 17.71 -11.17
CA SER A 79 15.57 17.60 -12.10
C SER A 79 14.82 16.29 -11.86
N LEU A 80 13.50 16.31 -11.97
CA LEU A 80 12.70 15.08 -11.96
C LEU A 80 13.15 14.12 -13.08
N ARG A 81 13.68 14.65 -14.19
CA ARG A 81 14.27 13.84 -15.27
C ARG A 81 15.40 12.96 -14.76
N HIS A 82 16.30 13.49 -13.93
CA HIS A 82 17.41 12.70 -13.38
C HIS A 82 16.90 11.53 -12.53
N LEU A 83 15.91 11.79 -11.68
CA LEU A 83 15.29 10.77 -10.83
C LEU A 83 14.61 9.67 -11.67
N ILE A 84 13.81 10.06 -12.66
CA ILE A 84 13.10 9.12 -13.53
C ILE A 84 14.07 8.36 -14.42
N ASP A 85 15.02 9.04 -15.08
CA ASP A 85 16.03 8.42 -15.95
C ASP A 85 16.84 7.38 -15.18
N ARG A 86 17.27 7.68 -13.96
CA ARG A 86 18.01 6.75 -13.11
C ARG A 86 17.25 5.42 -12.92
N VAL A 87 15.95 5.49 -12.64
CA VAL A 87 15.12 4.29 -12.44
C VAL A 87 14.78 3.62 -13.77
N VAL A 88 14.21 4.38 -14.70
CA VAL A 88 13.66 3.85 -15.96
C VAL A 88 14.75 3.33 -16.89
N ASP A 89 15.90 4.00 -16.98
CA ASP A 89 17.01 3.52 -17.82
C ASP A 89 17.62 2.24 -17.21
N THR A 90 17.62 2.11 -15.87
CA THR A 90 18.03 0.88 -15.19
C THR A 90 17.08 -0.27 -15.49
N VAL A 91 15.76 -0.05 -15.35
CA VAL A 91 14.73 -1.06 -15.66
C VAL A 91 14.80 -1.47 -17.12
N THR A 92 14.87 -0.51 -18.04
CA THR A 92 14.89 -0.78 -19.49
C THR A 92 16.11 -1.62 -19.87
N ARG A 93 17.30 -1.23 -19.39
CA ARG A 93 18.52 -1.99 -19.63
C ARG A 93 18.44 -3.41 -19.08
N GLN A 94 17.91 -3.57 -17.86
CA GLN A 94 17.75 -4.91 -17.28
C GLN A 94 16.73 -5.74 -18.06
N GLY A 95 15.61 -5.16 -18.46
CA GLY A 95 14.58 -5.82 -19.26
C GLY A 95 15.12 -6.35 -20.59
N LEU A 96 16.00 -5.58 -21.24
CA LEU A 96 16.68 -6.00 -22.47
C LEU A 96 17.65 -7.15 -22.21
N GLN A 97 18.43 -7.10 -21.11
CA GLN A 97 19.38 -8.16 -20.74
C GLN A 97 18.69 -9.46 -20.33
N GLU A 98 17.54 -9.38 -19.67
CA GLU A 98 16.76 -10.55 -19.22
C GLU A 98 15.78 -11.08 -20.29
N GLY A 99 15.70 -10.43 -21.46
CA GLY A 99 14.91 -10.91 -22.60
C GLY A 99 13.41 -10.57 -22.56
N TYR A 100 12.99 -9.64 -21.69
CA TYR A 100 11.61 -9.12 -21.71
C TYR A 100 11.32 -8.42 -23.03
N PHE A 101 12.31 -7.68 -23.55
CA PHE A 101 12.22 -7.03 -24.86
C PHE A 101 12.91 -7.88 -25.93
N THR A 102 12.28 -7.98 -27.10
CA THR A 102 12.77 -8.75 -28.25
C THR A 102 13.76 -7.98 -29.11
N ALA A 103 13.69 -6.65 -29.04
CA ALA A 103 14.45 -5.72 -29.86
C ALA A 103 14.66 -4.40 -29.11
N GLU A 104 15.66 -3.62 -29.55
CA GLU A 104 15.99 -2.33 -28.92
C GLU A 104 14.89 -1.28 -29.12
N ASP A 105 14.14 -1.34 -30.22
CA ASP A 105 13.03 -0.42 -30.49
C ASP A 105 11.85 -0.63 -29.53
N GLU A 106 11.54 -1.89 -29.20
CA GLU A 106 10.57 -2.26 -28.17
C GLU A 106 10.99 -1.74 -26.79
N ALA A 107 12.27 -1.89 -26.44
CA ALA A 107 12.81 -1.39 -25.18
C ALA A 107 12.75 0.14 -25.10
N GLU A 108 13.06 0.85 -26.18
CA GLU A 108 12.98 2.31 -26.25
C GLU A 108 11.52 2.82 -26.21
N ASP A 109 10.57 2.10 -26.82
CA ASP A 109 9.15 2.43 -26.71
C ASP A 109 8.64 2.29 -25.28
N PHE A 110 8.94 1.17 -24.63
CA PHE A 110 8.64 0.97 -23.21
C PHE A 110 9.26 2.06 -22.34
N ARG A 111 10.54 2.38 -22.58
CA ARG A 111 11.31 3.36 -21.81
C ARG A 111 10.65 4.73 -21.83
N GLU A 112 10.30 5.21 -23.01
CA GLU A 112 9.80 6.57 -23.18
C GLU A 112 8.31 6.70 -22.79
N GLU A 113 7.49 5.65 -22.96
CA GLU A 113 6.14 5.58 -22.37
C GLU A 113 6.19 5.60 -20.84
N LEU A 114 7.06 4.78 -20.24
CA LEU A 114 7.22 4.74 -18.78
C LEU A 114 7.71 6.09 -18.24
N LYS A 115 8.62 6.77 -18.93
CA LYS A 115 9.03 8.15 -18.59
C LYS A 115 7.86 9.12 -18.58
N TYR A 116 7.01 9.07 -19.61
CA TYR A 116 5.82 9.92 -19.67
C TYR A 116 4.84 9.62 -18.54
N ILE A 117 4.55 8.34 -18.28
CA ILE A 117 3.64 7.90 -17.21
C ILE A 117 4.09 8.48 -15.86
N LEU A 118 5.38 8.33 -15.53
CA LEU A 118 5.93 8.78 -14.25
C LEU A 118 6.04 10.31 -14.19
N ALA A 119 6.46 10.97 -15.27
CA ALA A 119 6.60 12.43 -15.32
C ALA A 119 5.25 13.16 -15.34
N SER A 120 4.16 12.50 -15.73
CA SER A 120 2.83 13.09 -15.75
C SER A 120 1.97 12.74 -14.50
N GLN A 121 2.61 12.16 -13.47
CA GLN A 121 1.97 11.74 -12.21
C GLN A 121 0.82 10.74 -12.41
N ARG A 122 0.87 9.92 -13.48
CA ARG A 122 -0.10 8.85 -13.72
C ARG A 122 0.13 7.64 -12.82
N ALA A 123 1.38 7.39 -12.46
CA ALA A 123 1.74 6.35 -11.52
C ALA A 123 3.05 6.69 -10.79
N ALA A 124 3.29 6.00 -9.69
CA ALA A 124 4.57 6.05 -8.99
C ALA A 124 4.91 4.67 -8.41
N PHE A 125 6.20 4.30 -8.47
CA PHE A 125 6.71 3.18 -7.69
C PHE A 125 6.71 3.52 -6.20
N ASN A 126 6.81 2.51 -5.35
CA ASN A 126 7.08 2.67 -3.93
C ASN A 126 8.40 3.40 -3.66
N SER A 127 8.50 3.95 -2.46
CA SER A 127 9.63 4.83 -2.08
C SER A 127 11.02 4.17 -2.21
N PRO A 128 11.24 2.89 -1.83
CA PRO A 128 12.54 2.23 -2.04
C PRO A 128 13.03 2.23 -3.48
N VAL A 129 12.14 2.09 -4.48
CA VAL A 129 12.55 2.18 -5.90
C VAL A 129 13.19 3.53 -6.19
N TRP A 130 12.54 4.63 -5.77
CA TRP A 130 13.06 5.98 -5.95
C TRP A 130 14.35 6.25 -5.17
N PHE A 131 14.47 5.68 -3.97
CA PHE A 131 15.65 5.85 -3.11
C PHE A 131 16.89 5.12 -3.64
N ASN A 132 16.71 3.93 -4.21
CA ASN A 132 17.80 2.96 -4.32
C ASN A 132 18.18 2.62 -5.75
N ILE A 133 17.21 2.45 -6.63
CA ILE A 133 17.45 1.86 -7.96
C ILE A 133 18.27 2.82 -8.81
N GLY A 134 19.36 2.30 -9.37
CA GLY A 134 20.33 3.05 -10.18
C GLY A 134 21.26 3.96 -9.37
N ALA A 135 21.14 4.03 -8.03
CA ALA A 135 22.04 4.78 -7.17
C ALA A 135 23.22 3.88 -6.74
N LEU A 136 24.36 3.96 -7.43
CA LEU A 136 25.47 3.01 -7.35
C LEU A 136 26.08 2.81 -5.94
N GLU A 137 25.97 3.81 -5.06
CA GLU A 137 26.49 3.73 -3.69
C GLU A 137 25.52 3.09 -2.68
N ARG A 138 24.33 2.67 -3.14
CA ARG A 138 23.28 2.10 -2.30
C ARG A 138 23.01 0.65 -2.69
N SER A 139 22.48 -0.11 -1.73
CA SER A 139 21.90 -1.41 -2.04
C SER A 139 20.72 -1.23 -3.00
N GLN A 140 20.65 -2.06 -4.03
CA GLN A 140 19.63 -1.96 -5.08
C GLN A 140 18.29 -2.58 -4.65
N GLN A 141 17.78 -2.19 -3.48
CA GLN A 141 16.56 -2.74 -2.91
C GLN A 141 15.32 -2.04 -3.48
N ALA A 142 14.51 -2.77 -4.25
CA ALA A 142 13.24 -2.29 -4.83
C ALA A 142 12.04 -2.51 -3.90
N SER A 143 12.03 -3.58 -3.11
CA SER A 143 10.86 -3.98 -2.31
C SER A 143 10.67 -3.10 -1.07
N ALA A 144 9.43 -2.73 -0.76
CA ALA A 144 9.07 -1.97 0.46
C ALA A 144 8.58 -2.86 1.61
N CYS A 145 8.09 -4.05 1.29
CA CYS A 145 7.33 -4.87 2.21
C CYS A 145 7.95 -6.26 2.28
N PHE A 146 8.20 -6.72 3.50
CA PHE A 146 8.79 -8.02 3.78
C PHE A 146 7.94 -8.80 4.77
N ILE A 147 7.90 -10.12 4.63
CA ILE A 147 7.33 -11.05 5.60
C ILE A 147 8.47 -11.94 6.08
N LEU A 148 8.62 -12.11 7.39
CA LEU A 148 9.67 -12.94 8.00
C LEU A 148 9.07 -14.18 8.65
N ALA A 149 9.87 -15.24 8.73
CA ALA A 149 9.59 -16.39 9.56
C ALA A 149 10.30 -16.28 10.90
N VAL A 150 9.73 -16.88 11.94
CA VAL A 150 10.44 -17.17 13.18
C VAL A 150 10.15 -18.60 13.62
N GLU A 151 11.17 -19.27 14.14
CA GLU A 151 11.07 -20.59 14.74
C GLU A 151 11.28 -20.50 16.25
N ASP A 152 10.74 -21.47 16.99
CA ASP A 152 10.89 -21.58 18.44
C ASP A 152 12.29 -22.10 18.85
N THR A 153 13.32 -21.35 18.46
CA THR A 153 14.70 -21.55 18.86
C THR A 153 15.35 -20.18 19.11
N MET A 154 16.28 -20.09 20.07
CA MET A 154 16.94 -18.81 20.32
C MET A 154 17.72 -18.28 19.12
N GLY A 155 18.30 -19.17 18.30
CA GLY A 155 18.99 -18.77 17.07
C GLY A 155 18.06 -18.05 16.10
N SER A 156 16.86 -18.61 15.86
CA SER A 156 15.87 -17.98 14.97
C SER A 156 15.31 -16.68 15.56
N ILE A 157 14.97 -16.65 16.85
CA ILE A 157 14.44 -15.46 17.53
C ILE A 157 15.44 -14.29 17.50
N LEU A 158 16.74 -14.54 17.75
CA LEU A 158 17.75 -13.48 17.68
C LEU A 158 18.05 -13.08 16.23
N ASN A 159 17.94 -14.01 15.28
CA ASN A 159 18.12 -13.71 13.87
C ASN A 159 16.98 -12.83 13.34
N TRP A 160 15.75 -12.99 13.84
CA TRP A 160 14.64 -12.09 13.55
C TRP A 160 15.02 -10.61 13.81
N TYR A 161 15.64 -10.29 14.96
CA TYR A 161 16.03 -8.91 15.28
C TYR A 161 17.07 -8.36 14.29
N LYS A 162 18.02 -9.22 13.91
CA LYS A 162 19.07 -8.89 12.93
C LYS A 162 18.46 -8.61 11.54
N GLU A 163 17.58 -9.49 11.07
CA GLU A 163 16.97 -9.37 9.74
C GLU A 163 16.10 -8.12 9.62
N GLU A 164 15.27 -7.83 10.63
CA GLU A 164 14.50 -6.58 10.67
C GLU A 164 15.39 -5.34 10.66
N GLY A 165 16.47 -5.33 11.45
CA GLY A 165 17.39 -4.20 11.45
C GLY A 165 18.01 -3.92 10.07
N MET A 166 18.31 -4.98 9.30
CA MET A 166 18.81 -4.84 7.93
C MET A 166 17.73 -4.35 6.96
N ILE A 167 16.49 -4.83 7.09
CA ILE A 167 15.34 -4.36 6.29
C ILE A 167 15.06 -2.87 6.55
N PHE A 168 15.06 -2.45 7.81
CA PHE A 168 14.81 -1.07 8.20
C PHE A 168 15.88 -0.13 7.65
N LYS A 169 17.16 -0.55 7.69
CA LYS A 169 18.26 0.21 7.07
C LYS A 169 17.99 0.51 5.59
N GLY A 170 17.37 -0.41 4.85
CA GLY A 170 16.99 -0.26 3.44
C GLY A 170 15.77 0.64 3.17
N GLY A 171 15.12 1.19 4.20
CA GLY A 171 13.95 2.06 4.04
C GLY A 171 12.60 1.33 3.97
N SER A 172 12.58 0.05 4.34
CA SER A 172 11.43 -0.85 4.19
C SER A 172 10.91 -1.36 5.52
N GLY A 173 9.75 -2.02 5.51
CA GLY A 173 9.13 -2.57 6.70
C GLY A 173 8.89 -4.07 6.62
N SER A 174 8.76 -4.71 7.78
CA SER A 174 8.65 -6.17 7.94
C SER A 174 7.48 -6.56 8.82
N GLY A 175 6.86 -7.69 8.54
CA GLY A 175 5.92 -8.31 9.47
C GLY A 175 6.21 -9.79 9.67
N LEU A 176 5.71 -10.34 10.77
CA LEU A 176 5.81 -11.77 11.07
C LEU A 176 4.71 -12.22 12.02
N ASN A 177 4.41 -13.51 11.98
CA ASN A 177 3.58 -14.18 12.95
C ASN A 177 4.45 -14.90 13.98
N ILE A 178 4.30 -14.52 15.25
CA ILE A 178 5.10 -15.06 16.36
C ILE A 178 4.44 -16.25 17.07
N SER A 179 3.31 -16.75 16.56
CA SER A 179 2.57 -17.89 17.12
C SER A 179 3.32 -19.23 17.02
N SER A 180 4.43 -19.27 16.29
CA SER A 180 5.33 -20.43 16.27
C SER A 180 6.19 -20.55 17.52
N ILE A 181 6.39 -19.45 18.26
CA ILE A 181 7.14 -19.40 19.53
C ILE A 181 6.27 -19.98 20.63
N ARG A 182 6.83 -20.87 21.46
CA ARG A 182 6.05 -21.49 22.54
C ARG A 182 5.57 -20.45 23.56
N SER A 183 4.39 -20.69 24.11
CA SER A 183 3.76 -19.79 25.06
C SER A 183 4.51 -19.69 26.40
N SER A 184 4.25 -18.63 27.17
CA SER A 184 4.82 -18.42 28.50
C SER A 184 4.43 -19.50 29.52
N TYR A 185 3.38 -20.28 29.23
CA TYR A 185 2.89 -21.39 30.06
C TYR A 185 3.58 -22.74 29.74
N GLU A 186 4.31 -22.83 28.63
CA GLU A 186 4.95 -24.06 28.19
C GLU A 186 6.32 -24.30 28.84
N PRO A 187 6.67 -25.54 29.20
CA PRO A 187 7.95 -25.86 29.84
C PRO A 187 9.14 -25.74 28.88
N LEU A 188 10.30 -25.38 29.43
CA LEU A 188 11.59 -25.37 28.72
C LEU A 188 12.29 -26.73 28.83
N GLY A 189 11.84 -27.69 28.01
CA GLY A 189 12.48 -29.01 27.90
C GLY A 189 12.49 -29.77 29.22
N LYS A 190 13.68 -30.16 29.70
CA LYS A 190 13.86 -30.87 30.98
C LYS A 190 14.11 -29.94 32.18
N SER A 191 14.15 -28.62 31.96
CA SER A 191 14.34 -27.66 33.05
C SER A 191 13.01 -27.44 33.80
N ALA A 192 13.09 -27.06 35.08
CA ALA A 192 11.91 -26.77 35.90
C ALA A 192 11.26 -25.40 35.59
N GLY A 193 11.76 -24.67 34.59
CA GLY A 193 11.25 -23.35 34.20
C GLY A 193 10.27 -23.40 33.03
N THR A 194 9.45 -22.36 32.92
CA THR A 194 8.60 -22.10 31.76
C THR A 194 9.29 -21.15 30.78
N SER A 195 8.78 -21.09 29.56
CA SER A 195 9.23 -20.15 28.54
C SER A 195 8.99 -18.70 28.96
N SER A 196 9.79 -17.77 28.45
CA SER A 196 9.48 -16.33 28.54
C SER A 196 8.27 -15.92 27.69
N GLY A 197 7.85 -16.77 26.74
CA GLY A 197 6.75 -16.52 25.82
C GLY A 197 7.06 -15.49 24.71
N PRO A 198 6.22 -15.43 23.66
CA PRO A 198 6.35 -14.48 22.54
C PRO A 198 6.36 -13.02 22.98
N MET A 199 5.58 -12.64 24.00
CA MET A 199 5.44 -11.25 24.47
C MET A 199 6.74 -10.64 24.99
N SER A 200 7.59 -11.47 25.62
CA SER A 200 8.90 -11.07 26.12
C SER A 200 9.89 -10.78 24.98
N PHE A 201 9.90 -11.63 23.95
CA PHE A 201 10.74 -11.42 22.77
C PHE A 201 10.26 -10.24 21.92
N MET A 202 8.94 -10.09 21.77
CA MET A 202 8.33 -8.93 21.11
C MET A 202 8.78 -7.61 21.73
N ARG A 203 8.86 -7.53 23.07
CA ARG A 203 9.39 -6.36 23.77
C ARG A 203 10.83 -6.04 23.38
N GLY A 204 11.67 -7.06 23.23
CA GLY A 204 13.06 -6.91 22.77
C GLY A 204 13.15 -6.43 21.31
N ALA A 205 12.33 -7.01 20.43
CA ALA A 205 12.25 -6.61 19.03
C ALA A 205 11.75 -5.16 18.86
N ASP A 206 10.76 -4.76 19.66
CA ASP A 206 10.21 -3.40 19.68
C ASP A 206 11.29 -2.36 20.06
N ALA A 207 12.04 -2.62 21.13
CA ALA A 207 13.15 -1.76 21.54
C ALA A 207 14.25 -1.69 20.46
N SER A 208 14.54 -2.81 19.79
CA SER A 208 15.48 -2.85 18.66
C SER A 208 15.01 -1.99 17.48
N ALA A 209 13.71 -2.04 17.16
CA ALA A 209 13.12 -1.24 16.09
C ALA A 209 13.20 0.27 16.41
N GLY A 210 12.89 0.66 17.65
CA GLY A 210 12.96 2.05 18.12
C GLY A 210 14.38 2.67 18.05
N ALA A 211 15.43 1.84 18.10
CA ALA A 211 16.81 2.29 17.99
C ALA A 211 17.28 2.57 16.54
N ILE A 212 16.53 2.14 15.52
CA ILE A 212 16.96 2.15 14.12
C ILE A 212 16.19 3.22 13.32
N LYS A 213 16.93 4.10 12.65
CA LYS A 213 16.37 5.08 11.70
C LYS A 213 16.33 4.48 10.29
N SER A 214 15.14 4.41 9.71
CA SER A 214 14.92 3.73 8.43
C SER A 214 15.43 4.52 7.23
N GLY A 215 16.11 3.84 6.29
CA GLY A 215 16.60 4.43 5.04
C GLY A 215 17.68 5.51 5.19
N GLY A 216 18.34 5.60 6.35
CA GLY A 216 19.30 6.67 6.65
C GLY A 216 18.68 8.07 6.74
N LYS A 217 17.35 8.15 6.88
CA LYS A 217 16.57 9.38 7.07
C LYS A 217 15.87 9.35 8.44
N THR A 218 15.17 10.41 8.81
CA THR A 218 14.45 10.52 10.11
C THR A 218 13.19 9.65 10.22
N ARG A 219 13.00 8.62 9.37
CA ARG A 219 11.80 7.78 9.35
C ARG A 219 11.91 6.66 10.40
N ARG A 220 10.83 6.39 11.13
CA ARG A 220 10.74 5.24 12.06
C ARG A 220 10.68 3.92 11.28
N ALA A 221 11.13 2.85 11.92
CA ALA A 221 10.89 1.50 11.44
C ALA A 221 9.38 1.23 11.35
N ALA A 222 8.95 0.43 10.37
CA ALA A 222 7.57 0.00 10.22
C ALA A 222 7.52 -1.52 10.39
N LYS A 223 6.72 -1.98 11.36
CA LYS A 223 6.68 -3.39 11.75
C LYS A 223 5.24 -3.89 11.92
N MET A 224 4.98 -5.15 11.59
CA MET A 224 3.78 -5.88 11.99
C MET A 224 4.16 -7.06 12.89
N VAL A 225 3.36 -7.31 13.93
CA VAL A 225 3.44 -8.51 14.77
C VAL A 225 2.06 -9.15 14.85
N ILE A 226 2.01 -10.45 14.59
CA ILE A 226 0.76 -11.20 14.55
C ILE A 226 0.81 -12.33 15.58
N LEU A 227 -0.31 -12.54 16.28
CA LEU A 227 -0.53 -13.68 17.15
C LEU A 227 -1.91 -14.31 16.87
N ASN A 228 -1.96 -15.64 16.81
CA ASN A 228 -3.18 -16.38 16.53
C ASN A 228 -4.13 -16.36 17.74
N ALA A 229 -5.44 -16.39 17.47
CA ALA A 229 -6.49 -16.30 18.49
C ALA A 229 -6.53 -17.49 19.47
N ASP A 230 -5.92 -18.63 19.11
CA ASP A 230 -5.82 -19.84 19.95
C ASP A 230 -4.51 -19.88 20.77
N HIS A 231 -3.65 -18.88 20.68
CA HIS A 231 -2.39 -18.87 21.41
C HIS A 231 -2.62 -18.58 22.91
N PRO A 232 -1.98 -19.30 23.86
CA PRO A 232 -2.17 -19.08 25.31
C PRO A 232 -1.86 -17.66 25.81
N ASP A 233 -0.97 -16.94 25.13
CA ASP A 233 -0.61 -15.55 25.47
C ASP A 233 -1.47 -14.49 24.72
N VAL A 234 -2.56 -14.88 24.04
CA VAL A 234 -3.36 -13.96 23.20
C VAL A 234 -3.99 -12.81 23.99
N GLU A 235 -4.46 -13.04 25.21
CA GLU A 235 -5.06 -11.97 26.02
C GLU A 235 -4.02 -10.91 26.41
N GLU A 236 -2.79 -11.31 26.76
CA GLU A 236 -1.70 -10.36 27.02
C GLU A 236 -1.35 -9.57 25.74
N PHE A 237 -1.31 -10.26 24.59
CA PHE A 237 -1.06 -9.61 23.30
C PHE A 237 -2.11 -8.55 22.97
N ILE A 238 -3.39 -8.87 23.14
CA ILE A 238 -4.52 -7.95 22.89
C ILE A 238 -4.38 -6.67 23.70
N TRP A 239 -4.08 -6.77 24.99
CA TRP A 239 -4.05 -5.61 25.89
C TRP A 239 -2.70 -4.89 25.94
N SER A 240 -1.65 -5.47 25.35
CA SER A 240 -0.27 -4.97 25.47
C SER A 240 -0.12 -3.47 25.20
N LYS A 241 -0.63 -2.99 24.06
CA LYS A 241 -0.56 -1.57 23.68
C LYS A 241 -1.50 -0.69 24.49
N ALA A 242 -2.76 -1.08 24.66
CA ALA A 242 -3.72 -0.28 25.42
C ALA A 242 -3.24 -0.01 26.86
N ILE A 243 -2.63 -1.01 27.51
CA ILE A 243 -2.05 -0.84 28.84
C ILE A 243 -0.87 0.15 28.82
N GLU A 244 0.01 0.08 27.81
CA GLU A 244 1.13 1.02 27.66
C GLU A 244 0.65 2.44 27.33
N GLU A 245 -0.40 2.61 26.53
CA GLU A 245 -1.04 3.90 26.27
C GLU A 245 -1.65 4.52 27.53
N ARG A 246 -2.29 3.72 28.38
CA ARG A 246 -2.77 4.20 29.68
C ARG A 246 -1.61 4.71 30.55
N LYS A 247 -0.46 4.04 30.54
CA LYS A 247 0.76 4.54 31.23
C LYS A 247 1.25 5.84 30.61
N ALA A 248 1.28 5.93 29.28
CA ALA A 248 1.72 7.14 28.58
C ALA A 248 0.85 8.35 28.92
N ARG A 249 -0.49 8.19 29.00
CA ARG A 249 -1.42 9.26 29.41
C ARG A 249 -1.13 9.75 30.84
N VAL A 250 -0.92 8.83 31.78
CA VAL A 250 -0.57 9.18 33.17
C VAL A 250 0.79 9.91 33.25
N LEU A 251 1.78 9.47 32.47
CA LEU A 251 3.07 10.15 32.40
C LEU A 251 2.94 11.56 31.78
N GLN A 252 2.12 11.70 30.74
CA GLN A 252 1.84 13.01 30.15
C GLN A 252 1.20 13.97 31.17
N GLU A 253 0.22 13.49 31.94
CA GLU A 253 -0.41 14.26 33.01
C GLU A 253 0.58 14.62 34.14
N ALA A 254 1.59 13.78 34.37
CA ALA A 254 2.68 14.06 35.31
C ALA A 254 3.76 15.01 34.75
N GLY A 255 3.63 15.48 33.50
CA GLY A 255 4.50 16.47 32.88
C GLY A 255 5.64 15.90 32.03
N PHE A 256 5.63 14.60 31.70
CA PHE A 256 6.56 14.02 30.74
C PHE A 256 6.18 14.39 29.30
N ASP A 257 7.18 14.53 28.43
CA ASP A 257 6.99 14.82 27.01
C ASP A 257 6.67 13.53 26.25
N MET A 258 5.39 13.17 26.28
CA MET A 258 4.81 12.03 25.58
C MET A 258 4.30 12.38 24.18
N SER A 259 4.71 13.54 23.62
CA SER A 259 4.40 13.88 22.24
C SER A 259 5.09 12.92 21.28
N LEU A 260 4.65 12.88 20.01
CA LEU A 260 5.13 11.92 19.02
C LEU A 260 6.68 11.91 18.93
N ASP A 261 7.32 13.08 18.96
CA ASP A 261 8.79 13.23 18.93
C ASP A 261 9.38 13.61 20.30
N GLY A 262 8.59 13.46 21.36
CA GLY A 262 8.97 13.77 22.72
C GLY A 262 10.06 12.82 23.23
N LYS A 263 10.91 13.31 24.13
CA LYS A 263 12.04 12.50 24.64
C LYS A 263 11.60 11.33 25.52
N ASP A 264 10.41 11.40 26.12
CA ASP A 264 9.97 10.46 27.16
C ASP A 264 9.14 9.30 26.56
N ILE A 265 8.56 9.49 25.37
CA ILE A 265 7.77 8.46 24.64
C ILE A 265 8.58 7.19 24.33
N PHE A 266 9.91 7.31 24.16
CA PHE A 266 10.79 6.19 23.82
C PHE A 266 10.90 5.12 24.92
N SER A 267 10.39 5.38 26.12
CA SER A 267 10.36 4.42 27.23
C SER A 267 9.11 3.53 27.23
N VAL A 268 8.10 3.85 26.41
CA VAL A 268 6.84 3.11 26.31
C VAL A 268 7.01 1.90 25.39
N GLN A 269 6.53 0.75 25.82
CA GLN A 269 6.73 -0.51 25.10
C GLN A 269 5.68 -0.73 24.00
N TYR A 270 6.03 -1.56 23.03
CA TYR A 270 5.15 -2.06 21.96
C TYR A 270 4.66 -0.97 20.99
N GLN A 271 5.37 0.16 20.91
CA GLN A 271 4.97 1.34 20.13
C GLN A 271 5.46 1.33 18.67
N ASN A 272 6.41 0.45 18.33
CA ASN A 272 7.08 0.46 17.02
C ASN A 272 6.51 -0.59 16.04
N ALA A 273 5.48 -1.33 16.43
CA ALA A 273 4.82 -2.34 15.60
C ALA A 273 3.32 -2.09 15.55
N ASN A 274 2.68 -2.37 14.41
CA ASN A 274 1.26 -2.68 14.35
C ASN A 274 1.05 -4.10 14.87
N ASN A 275 -0.02 -4.31 15.63
CA ASN A 275 -0.37 -5.62 16.17
C ASN A 275 -1.62 -6.13 15.48
N SER A 276 -1.70 -7.42 15.18
CA SER A 276 -2.94 -8.02 14.68
C SER A 276 -3.18 -9.39 15.28
N VAL A 277 -4.42 -9.64 15.69
CA VAL A 277 -4.87 -10.99 16.05
C VAL A 277 -5.33 -11.70 14.79
N ARG A 278 -4.84 -12.92 14.59
CA ARG A 278 -5.20 -13.75 13.44
C ARG A 278 -6.27 -14.77 13.83
N VAL A 279 -7.41 -14.69 13.16
CA VAL A 279 -8.64 -15.45 13.47
C VAL A 279 -9.02 -16.36 12.31
N THR A 280 -9.62 -17.51 12.62
CA THR A 280 -10.16 -18.46 11.65
C THR A 280 -11.68 -18.34 11.55
N ASP A 281 -12.28 -18.89 10.50
CA ASP A 281 -13.75 -18.99 10.41
C ASP A 281 -14.35 -19.81 11.56
N ASP A 282 -13.62 -20.77 12.13
CA ASP A 282 -14.05 -21.51 13.32
C ASP A 282 -14.17 -20.61 14.54
N PHE A 283 -13.19 -19.71 14.74
CA PHE A 283 -13.27 -18.71 15.80
C PHE A 283 -14.45 -17.77 15.59
N MET A 284 -14.64 -17.28 14.36
CA MET A 284 -15.76 -16.37 14.04
C MET A 284 -17.12 -17.04 14.29
N ARG A 285 -17.29 -18.31 13.88
CA ARG A 285 -18.49 -19.10 14.21
C ARG A 285 -18.68 -19.28 15.72
N ALA A 286 -17.59 -19.53 16.46
CA ALA A 286 -17.64 -19.64 17.91
C ALA A 286 -18.08 -18.32 18.59
N VAL A 287 -17.65 -17.16 18.07
CA VAL A 287 -18.09 -15.84 18.55
C VAL A 287 -19.60 -15.64 18.33
N GLU A 288 -20.08 -15.92 17.11
CA GLU A 288 -21.49 -15.79 16.75
C GLU A 288 -22.38 -16.68 17.63
N GLN A 289 -21.96 -17.93 17.83
CA GLN A 289 -22.70 -18.96 18.56
C GLN A 289 -22.46 -18.98 20.08
N ASP A 290 -21.64 -18.06 20.61
CA ASP A 290 -21.27 -17.98 22.04
C ASP A 290 -20.61 -19.24 22.61
N LEU A 291 -19.81 -19.91 21.78
CA LEU A 291 -19.12 -21.14 22.13
C LEU A 291 -17.84 -20.87 22.93
N ASP A 292 -17.35 -21.95 23.54
CA ASP A 292 -16.05 -21.96 24.19
C ASP A 292 -14.93 -22.00 23.14
N TRP A 293 -13.77 -21.45 23.50
CA TRP A 293 -12.57 -21.39 22.69
C TRP A 293 -11.36 -21.79 23.53
N ASP A 294 -10.63 -22.79 23.05
CA ASP A 294 -9.45 -23.32 23.74
C ASP A 294 -8.19 -22.55 23.33
N LEU A 295 -7.40 -22.15 24.32
CA LEU A 295 -6.06 -21.63 24.13
C LEU A 295 -5.05 -22.76 24.28
N VAL A 296 -4.37 -23.09 23.19
CA VAL A 296 -3.65 -24.34 22.99
C VAL A 296 -2.14 -24.12 22.90
N GLY A 297 -1.37 -24.86 23.71
CA GLY A 297 0.09 -24.83 23.70
C GLY A 297 0.67 -25.16 22.32
N VAL A 298 1.73 -24.46 21.92
CA VAL A 298 2.30 -24.57 20.57
C VAL A 298 3.02 -25.89 20.36
N LYS A 299 3.81 -26.34 21.35
CA LYS A 299 4.63 -27.57 21.30
C LYS A 299 3.93 -28.79 21.88
N ASP A 300 3.30 -28.65 23.04
CA ASP A 300 2.70 -29.79 23.73
C ASP A 300 1.22 -30.05 23.39
N LYS A 301 0.60 -29.11 22.65
CA LYS A 301 -0.79 -29.17 22.17
C LYS A 301 -1.82 -29.31 23.28
N LYS A 302 -1.48 -28.97 24.52
CA LYS A 302 -2.43 -28.99 25.64
C LYS A 302 -3.27 -27.73 25.66
N VAL A 303 -4.53 -27.86 26.09
CA VAL A 303 -5.37 -26.71 26.43
C VAL A 303 -4.87 -26.15 27.76
N TYR A 304 -4.42 -24.90 27.73
CA TYR A 304 -3.95 -24.17 28.92
C TYR A 304 -5.07 -23.37 29.59
N LYS A 305 -6.01 -22.88 28.78
CA LYS A 305 -7.17 -22.12 29.23
C LYS A 305 -8.29 -22.26 28.21
N THR A 306 -9.52 -22.34 28.68
CA THR A 306 -10.71 -22.24 27.84
C THR A 306 -11.43 -20.93 28.19
N VAL A 307 -11.79 -20.14 27.18
CA VAL A 307 -12.49 -18.86 27.30
C VAL A 307 -13.77 -18.87 26.49
N LYS A 308 -14.70 -17.95 26.72
CA LYS A 308 -15.77 -17.70 25.74
C LYS A 308 -15.18 -16.99 24.54
N ALA A 309 -15.46 -17.48 23.33
CA ALA A 309 -15.00 -16.84 22.10
C ALA A 309 -15.46 -15.37 22.01
N ARG A 310 -16.70 -15.11 22.42
CA ARG A 310 -17.29 -13.77 22.46
C ARG A 310 -16.60 -12.83 23.45
N ASP A 311 -16.12 -13.35 24.58
CA ASP A 311 -15.36 -12.55 25.55
C ASP A 311 -14.00 -12.16 24.96
N LEU A 312 -13.32 -13.10 24.28
CA LEU A 312 -12.04 -12.79 23.61
C LEU A 312 -12.23 -11.78 22.47
N TRP A 313 -13.29 -11.93 21.66
CA TRP A 313 -13.66 -10.96 20.63
C TRP A 313 -13.94 -9.57 21.21
N ARG A 314 -14.63 -9.51 22.35
CA ARG A 314 -14.90 -8.25 23.05
C ARG A 314 -13.61 -7.59 23.54
N GLN A 315 -12.65 -8.35 24.06
CA GLN A 315 -11.33 -7.82 24.43
C GLN A 315 -10.61 -7.20 23.22
N ILE A 316 -10.64 -7.86 22.06
CA ILE A 316 -10.06 -7.33 20.81
C ILE A 316 -10.70 -5.98 20.45
N ALA A 317 -12.04 -5.93 20.42
CA ALA A 317 -12.78 -4.72 20.06
C ALA A 317 -12.57 -3.57 21.05
N GLU A 318 -12.55 -3.86 22.36
CA GLU A 318 -12.32 -2.85 23.41
C GLU A 318 -10.90 -2.28 23.35
N SER A 319 -9.88 -3.13 23.18
CA SER A 319 -8.50 -2.66 23.02
C SER A 319 -8.33 -1.80 21.76
N ALA A 320 -8.90 -2.25 20.63
CA ALA A 320 -8.88 -1.49 19.38
C ALA A 320 -9.62 -0.15 19.47
N TRP A 321 -10.71 -0.07 20.24
CA TRP A 321 -11.38 1.20 20.51
C TRP A 321 -10.52 2.14 21.37
N GLU A 322 -9.75 1.62 22.33
CA GLU A 322 -8.90 2.43 23.21
C GLU A 322 -7.65 2.98 22.54
N CYS A 323 -7.01 2.19 21.66
CA CYS A 323 -5.70 2.53 21.08
C CYS A 323 -5.49 2.15 19.61
N ALA A 324 -6.54 1.78 18.86
CA ALA A 324 -6.50 1.34 17.46
C ALA A 324 -5.76 0.00 17.20
N ASP A 325 -5.43 -0.76 18.24
CA ASP A 325 -4.76 -2.07 18.15
C ASP A 325 -5.37 -3.06 19.16
N PRO A 326 -5.31 -4.38 18.89
CA PRO A 326 -4.79 -4.98 17.67
C PRO A 326 -5.80 -4.92 16.52
N GLY A 327 -5.30 -4.90 15.29
CA GLY A 327 -6.08 -5.21 14.09
C GLY A 327 -6.46 -6.69 13.99
N LEU A 328 -7.11 -7.07 12.88
CA LEU A 328 -7.54 -8.44 12.62
C LEU A 328 -7.00 -8.97 11.28
N GLN A 329 -6.69 -10.26 11.25
CA GLN A 329 -6.40 -11.00 10.01
C GLN A 329 -7.24 -12.26 9.91
N PHE A 330 -7.98 -12.42 8.81
CA PHE A 330 -8.88 -13.56 8.58
C PHE A 330 -8.14 -14.71 7.89
N ASP A 331 -7.54 -15.58 8.70
CA ASP A 331 -6.61 -16.63 8.28
C ASP A 331 -7.17 -17.59 7.23
N THR A 332 -8.42 -18.03 7.41
CA THR A 332 -9.09 -18.95 6.49
C THR A 332 -9.33 -18.29 5.15
N THR A 333 -9.86 -17.05 5.14
CA THR A 333 -10.10 -16.28 3.92
C THR A 333 -8.78 -16.00 3.19
N ILE A 334 -7.74 -15.53 3.89
CA ILE A 334 -6.42 -15.26 3.29
C ILE A 334 -5.87 -16.51 2.59
N ASN A 335 -5.93 -17.68 3.24
CA ASN A 335 -5.40 -18.91 2.64
C ASN A 335 -6.31 -19.52 1.57
N HIS A 336 -7.59 -19.17 1.53
CA HIS A 336 -8.50 -19.57 0.46
C HIS A 336 -8.11 -18.92 -0.88
N TRP A 337 -7.74 -17.63 -0.85
CA TRP A 337 -7.26 -16.85 -1.99
C TRP A 337 -5.75 -17.03 -2.27
N HIS A 338 -5.08 -17.96 -1.60
CA HIS A 338 -3.66 -18.22 -1.82
C HIS A 338 -3.42 -18.92 -3.17
N THR A 339 -2.61 -18.28 -4.01
CA THR A 339 -2.23 -18.79 -5.33
C THR A 339 -1.22 -19.93 -5.26
N THR A 340 -0.40 -20.02 -4.19
CA THR A 340 0.68 -21.01 -4.07
C THR A 340 0.63 -21.86 -2.78
N PRO A 341 -0.49 -22.52 -2.47
CA PRO A 341 -0.66 -23.25 -1.21
C PRO A 341 0.28 -24.45 -1.04
N LYS A 342 0.79 -25.05 -2.12
CA LYS A 342 1.77 -26.15 -2.03
C LYS A 342 3.19 -25.66 -1.75
N ALA A 343 3.46 -24.35 -1.86
CA ALA A 343 4.72 -23.74 -1.49
C ALA A 343 4.86 -23.55 0.02
N GLY A 344 3.75 -23.27 0.69
CA GLY A 344 3.69 -23.01 2.12
C GLY A 344 2.42 -22.23 2.47
N ARG A 345 2.09 -22.18 3.76
CA ARG A 345 0.96 -21.40 4.27
C ARG A 345 1.32 -19.91 4.31
N ILE A 346 0.35 -19.03 4.06
CA ILE A 346 0.47 -17.62 4.41
C ILE A 346 0.25 -17.53 5.93
N ASN A 347 1.28 -17.17 6.68
CA ASN A 347 1.19 -17.07 8.14
C ASN A 347 1.04 -15.64 8.65
N GLY A 348 1.45 -14.65 7.86
CA GLY A 348 1.36 -13.24 8.24
C GLY A 348 1.31 -12.29 7.06
N SER A 349 1.58 -11.02 7.36
CA SER A 349 1.56 -9.92 6.41
C SER A 349 2.75 -9.00 6.63
N ASN A 350 2.90 -8.01 5.77
CA ASN A 350 3.76 -6.85 5.99
C ASN A 350 3.12 -5.85 7.00
N PRO A 351 3.80 -4.71 7.33
CA PRO A 351 3.33 -3.72 8.30
C PRO A 351 1.91 -3.16 8.11
N CYS A 352 1.47 -2.98 6.87
CA CYS A 352 0.18 -2.34 6.55
C CYS A 352 -0.91 -3.34 6.13
N SER A 353 -0.63 -4.65 6.25
CA SER A 353 -1.58 -5.75 6.00
C SER A 353 -2.11 -5.86 4.56
N GLU A 354 -1.52 -5.15 3.60
CA GLU A 354 -1.86 -5.21 2.17
C GLU A 354 -1.13 -6.33 1.42
N TYR A 355 0.04 -6.75 1.91
CA TYR A 355 0.83 -7.83 1.31
C TYR A 355 0.76 -9.11 2.15
N MET A 356 0.27 -10.19 1.53
CA MET A 356 0.00 -11.49 2.14
C MET A 356 0.57 -12.60 1.25
N HIS A 357 1.72 -13.15 1.62
CA HIS A 357 2.32 -14.26 0.89
C HIS A 357 3.13 -15.15 1.84
N LEU A 358 3.97 -16.03 1.29
CA LEU A 358 4.85 -16.93 2.03
C LEU A 358 5.76 -16.15 3.01
N ASP A 359 6.15 -16.79 4.11
CA ASP A 359 7.17 -16.22 4.99
C ASP A 359 8.53 -16.10 4.26
N ASN A 360 9.38 -15.19 4.72
CA ASN A 360 10.64 -14.82 4.07
C ASN A 360 10.42 -14.41 2.60
N SER A 361 9.46 -13.53 2.37
CA SER A 361 9.14 -12.99 1.03
C SER A 361 9.23 -11.47 1.02
N ALA A 362 9.16 -10.90 -0.19
CA ALA A 362 9.24 -9.46 -0.40
C ALA A 362 8.31 -9.04 -1.54
N CYS A 363 7.73 -7.85 -1.41
CA CYS A 363 6.84 -7.29 -2.42
C CYS A 363 7.34 -5.94 -2.95
N ASN A 364 7.38 -5.82 -4.27
CA ASN A 364 7.61 -4.57 -4.97
C ASN A 364 6.26 -3.91 -5.29
N LEU A 365 6.08 -2.66 -4.86
CA LEU A 365 4.78 -1.98 -4.91
C LEU A 365 4.80 -0.79 -5.89
N ALA A 366 3.66 -0.51 -6.49
CA ALA A 366 3.43 0.71 -7.27
C ALA A 366 1.96 1.13 -7.17
N SER A 367 1.66 2.39 -7.45
CA SER A 367 0.28 2.88 -7.42
C SER A 367 0.00 3.81 -8.58
N ILE A 368 -1.17 3.63 -9.19
CA ILE A 368 -1.71 4.46 -10.28
C ILE A 368 -2.63 5.54 -9.70
N ASN A 369 -2.60 6.75 -10.25
CA ASN A 369 -3.47 7.86 -9.85
C ASN A 369 -4.79 7.82 -10.65
N LEU A 370 -5.88 7.34 -10.05
CA LEU A 370 -7.16 7.15 -10.76
C LEU A 370 -7.73 8.43 -11.37
N LEU A 371 -7.53 9.58 -10.74
CA LEU A 371 -8.03 10.87 -11.25
C LEU A 371 -7.43 11.26 -12.61
N LYS A 372 -6.26 10.74 -12.98
CA LYS A 372 -5.63 10.99 -14.30
C LYS A 372 -6.33 10.26 -15.46
N TYR A 373 -7.25 9.36 -15.16
CA TYR A 373 -8.02 8.57 -16.12
C TYR A 373 -9.50 8.95 -16.14
N LEU A 374 -9.91 9.96 -15.37
CA LEU A 374 -11.27 10.47 -15.38
C LEU A 374 -11.37 11.65 -16.35
N ASN A 375 -12.10 11.47 -17.45
CA ASN A 375 -12.34 12.48 -18.47
C ASN A 375 -13.17 13.66 -17.94
N GLU A 376 -13.18 14.79 -18.66
CA GLU A 376 -13.94 15.98 -18.27
C GLU A 376 -15.45 15.72 -18.17
N ASP A 377 -15.97 14.78 -18.95
CA ASP A 377 -17.38 14.35 -18.93
C ASP A 377 -17.71 13.33 -17.82
N GLY A 378 -16.71 12.92 -17.02
CA GLY A 378 -16.87 11.95 -15.93
C GLY A 378 -16.73 10.49 -16.36
N SER A 379 -16.48 10.20 -17.63
CA SER A 379 -16.19 8.83 -18.10
C SER A 379 -14.77 8.38 -17.70
N PHE A 380 -14.58 7.08 -17.46
CA PHE A 380 -13.28 6.50 -17.11
C PHE A 380 -12.55 5.96 -18.35
N ASP A 381 -11.33 6.43 -18.60
CA ASP A 381 -10.49 6.00 -19.72
C ASP A 381 -9.81 4.65 -19.43
N VAL A 382 -10.57 3.58 -19.69
CA VAL A 382 -10.13 2.18 -19.52
C VAL A 382 -8.88 1.86 -20.33
N ALA A 383 -8.76 2.39 -21.56
CA ALA A 383 -7.65 2.06 -22.45
C ALA A 383 -6.33 2.63 -21.94
N ALA A 384 -6.33 3.91 -21.54
CA ALA A 384 -5.17 4.55 -20.93
C ALA A 384 -4.79 3.88 -19.60
N PHE A 385 -5.79 3.47 -18.81
CA PHE A 385 -5.57 2.78 -17.54
C PHE A 385 -4.89 1.42 -17.75
N LYS A 386 -5.44 0.55 -18.60
CA LYS A 386 -4.85 -0.75 -18.97
C LYS A 386 -3.41 -0.61 -19.49
N HIS A 387 -3.16 0.38 -20.37
CA HIS A 387 -1.82 0.66 -20.89
C HIS A 387 -0.82 1.04 -19.79
N THR A 388 -1.26 1.82 -18.80
CA THR A 388 -0.41 2.18 -17.65
C THR A 388 -0.14 0.98 -16.76
N VAL A 389 -1.15 0.15 -16.51
CA VAL A 389 -1.02 -1.11 -15.78
C VAL A 389 0.06 -1.98 -16.42
N GLU A 390 0.03 -2.19 -17.73
CA GLU A 390 1.01 -3.01 -18.46
C GLU A 390 2.45 -2.50 -18.27
N HIS A 391 2.68 -1.19 -18.40
CA HIS A 391 4.02 -0.60 -18.28
C HIS A 391 4.56 -0.65 -16.86
N ILE A 392 3.73 -0.28 -15.88
CA ILE A 392 4.14 -0.28 -14.46
C ILE A 392 4.36 -1.70 -13.96
N PHE A 393 3.46 -2.62 -14.31
CA PHE A 393 3.58 -4.02 -13.90
C PHE A 393 4.81 -4.69 -14.50
N THR A 394 5.09 -4.45 -15.78
CA THR A 394 6.31 -4.93 -16.45
C THR A 394 7.58 -4.37 -15.80
N ALA A 395 7.58 -3.07 -15.46
CA ALA A 395 8.71 -2.46 -14.75
C ALA A 395 8.92 -3.08 -13.35
N GLN A 396 7.85 -3.31 -12.60
CA GLN A 396 7.91 -3.97 -11.29
C GLN A 396 8.49 -5.38 -11.39
N GLU A 397 8.07 -6.14 -12.40
CA GLU A 397 8.54 -7.50 -12.67
C GLU A 397 10.03 -7.57 -13.01
N ILE A 398 10.52 -6.67 -13.87
CA ILE A 398 11.95 -6.57 -14.19
C ILE A 398 12.77 -6.26 -12.93
N LEU A 399 12.25 -5.39 -12.05
CA LEU A 399 12.92 -5.04 -10.80
C LEU A 399 13.07 -6.22 -9.83
N VAL A 400 12.24 -7.26 -9.91
CA VAL A 400 12.41 -8.48 -9.09
C VAL A 400 13.75 -9.16 -9.39
N GLY A 401 14.14 -9.23 -10.67
CA GLY A 401 15.43 -9.80 -11.09
C GLY A 401 16.62 -8.95 -10.66
N TYR A 402 16.47 -7.64 -10.81
CA TYR A 402 17.50 -6.64 -10.49
C TYR A 402 17.73 -6.43 -8.99
N SER A 403 16.69 -6.59 -8.17
CA SER A 403 16.72 -6.17 -6.77
C SER A 403 17.72 -6.98 -5.94
N GLU A 404 18.38 -6.28 -5.03
CA GLU A 404 19.06 -6.88 -3.89
C GLU A 404 18.06 -7.11 -2.75
N TYR A 405 18.27 -8.19 -1.99
CA TYR A 405 17.43 -8.56 -0.86
C TYR A 405 18.28 -8.79 0.39
N PRO A 406 17.73 -8.55 1.59
CA PRO A 406 18.51 -8.49 2.83
C PRO A 406 19.03 -9.85 3.32
N THR A 407 18.42 -10.95 2.88
CA THR A 407 18.81 -12.32 3.27
C THR A 407 18.74 -13.27 2.08
N GLU A 408 19.47 -14.39 2.18
CA GLU A 408 19.46 -15.44 1.15
C GLU A 408 18.08 -16.11 1.01
N SER A 409 17.38 -16.35 2.14
CA SER A 409 16.04 -16.93 2.14
C SER A 409 15.05 -16.05 1.39
N ILE A 410 15.04 -14.75 1.68
CA ILE A 410 14.21 -13.77 0.98
C ILE A 410 14.59 -13.67 -0.49
N THR A 411 15.90 -13.62 -0.80
CA THR A 411 16.39 -13.59 -2.19
C THR A 411 15.86 -14.77 -2.99
N LYS A 412 15.97 -15.98 -2.43
CA LYS A 412 15.52 -17.20 -3.09
C LYS A 412 14.02 -17.19 -3.31
N ASN A 413 13.24 -16.78 -2.31
CA ASN A 413 11.78 -16.77 -2.39
C ASN A 413 11.30 -15.72 -3.40
N ALA A 414 11.72 -14.46 -3.25
CA ALA A 414 11.31 -13.37 -4.11
C ALA A 414 11.64 -13.63 -5.59
N LYS A 415 12.80 -14.23 -5.90
CA LYS A 415 13.15 -14.59 -7.29
C LYS A 415 12.34 -15.77 -7.81
N ALA A 416 11.92 -16.70 -6.95
CA ALA A 416 11.19 -17.90 -7.33
C ALA A 416 9.69 -17.64 -7.53
N TYR A 417 9.08 -16.75 -6.75
CA TYR A 417 7.64 -16.49 -6.73
C TYR A 417 7.25 -15.14 -7.34
N ARG A 418 8.17 -14.17 -7.32
CA ARG A 418 8.07 -12.91 -8.09
C ARG A 418 6.84 -12.10 -7.69
N GLU A 419 6.67 -11.92 -6.38
CA GLU A 419 5.53 -11.26 -5.78
C GLU A 419 5.51 -9.75 -6.06
N LEU A 420 4.43 -9.27 -6.69
CA LEU A 420 4.20 -7.86 -6.99
C LEU A 420 2.94 -7.36 -6.27
N GLY A 421 2.85 -6.04 -6.14
CA GLY A 421 1.66 -5.36 -5.65
C GLY A 421 1.45 -4.05 -6.37
N ILE A 422 0.86 -4.12 -7.57
CA ILE A 422 0.32 -2.93 -8.23
C ILE A 422 -1.02 -2.55 -7.59
N GLY A 423 -1.21 -1.26 -7.33
CA GLY A 423 -2.43 -0.71 -6.75
C GLY A 423 -2.81 0.62 -7.38
N TYR A 424 -3.68 1.35 -6.71
CA TYR A 424 -4.03 2.72 -7.09
C TYR A 424 -4.21 3.63 -5.87
N ALA A 425 -4.31 4.92 -6.12
CA ALA A 425 -4.69 5.96 -5.17
C ALA A 425 -5.84 6.80 -5.74
N ASN A 426 -6.34 7.77 -4.96
CA ASN A 426 -7.38 8.71 -5.38
C ASN A 426 -8.78 8.10 -5.62
N LEU A 427 -9.12 6.94 -5.03
CA LEU A 427 -10.47 6.39 -5.20
C LEU A 427 -11.55 7.34 -4.68
N GLY A 428 -11.42 7.80 -3.42
CA GLY A 428 -12.36 8.75 -2.85
C GLY A 428 -12.45 10.07 -3.61
N ALA A 429 -11.32 10.60 -4.08
CA ALA A 429 -11.30 11.79 -4.92
C ALA A 429 -12.00 11.56 -6.28
N MET A 430 -11.79 10.40 -6.90
CA MET A 430 -12.43 10.06 -8.18
C MET A 430 -13.95 9.93 -8.01
N LEU A 431 -14.44 9.22 -6.99
CA LEU A 431 -15.87 9.11 -6.73
C LEU A 431 -16.51 10.47 -6.46
N MET A 432 -15.86 11.31 -5.64
CA MET A 432 -16.32 12.69 -5.42
C MET A 432 -16.33 13.50 -6.72
N ALA A 433 -15.29 13.40 -7.55
CA ALA A 433 -15.21 14.08 -8.85
C ALA A 433 -16.34 13.67 -9.80
N MET A 434 -16.84 12.44 -9.69
CA MET A 434 -18.00 11.92 -10.43
C MET A 434 -19.34 12.37 -9.83
N GLY A 435 -19.33 13.10 -8.71
CA GLY A 435 -20.55 13.49 -8.01
C GLY A 435 -21.18 12.35 -7.19
N LEU A 436 -20.43 11.29 -6.90
CA LEU A 436 -20.92 10.11 -6.18
C LEU A 436 -20.49 10.13 -4.71
N PRO A 437 -21.40 9.84 -3.75
CA PRO A 437 -21.02 9.56 -2.37
C PRO A 437 -20.07 8.36 -2.31
N TYR A 438 -19.03 8.47 -1.49
CA TYR A 438 -18.12 7.33 -1.22
C TYR A 438 -18.90 6.12 -0.68
N ASP A 439 -19.84 6.35 0.25
CA ASP A 439 -20.75 5.32 0.74
C ASP A 439 -22.02 5.25 -0.12
N SER A 440 -21.87 4.73 -1.35
CA SER A 440 -22.96 4.43 -2.27
C SER A 440 -22.77 3.07 -2.93
N ASP A 441 -23.87 2.43 -3.33
CA ASP A 441 -23.79 1.17 -4.08
C ASP A 441 -23.15 1.37 -5.46
N GLU A 442 -23.46 2.50 -6.10
CA GLU A 442 -22.86 2.90 -7.39
C GLU A 442 -21.34 3.12 -7.27
N GLY A 443 -20.90 3.89 -6.27
CA GLY A 443 -19.46 4.08 -6.03
C GLY A 443 -18.72 2.78 -5.73
N ARG A 444 -19.35 1.84 -5.02
CA ARG A 444 -18.80 0.50 -4.78
C ARG A 444 -18.71 -0.34 -6.06
N ALA A 445 -19.74 -0.31 -6.90
CA ALA A 445 -19.77 -1.09 -8.13
C ALA A 445 -18.68 -0.59 -9.13
N ILE A 446 -18.50 0.73 -9.24
CA ILE A 446 -17.42 1.34 -10.03
C ILE A 446 -16.04 0.97 -9.46
N ALA A 447 -15.86 1.05 -8.13
CA ALA A 447 -14.61 0.68 -7.49
C ALA A 447 -14.25 -0.80 -7.75
N ALA A 448 -15.23 -1.71 -7.62
CA ALA A 448 -15.07 -3.12 -7.91
C ALA A 448 -14.65 -3.37 -9.37
N ALA A 449 -15.30 -2.71 -10.33
CA ALA A 449 -14.97 -2.84 -11.75
C ALA A 449 -13.54 -2.35 -12.05
N ILE A 450 -13.13 -1.21 -11.49
CA ILE A 450 -11.76 -0.69 -11.66
C ILE A 450 -10.72 -1.63 -11.04
N THR A 451 -10.95 -2.17 -9.84
CA THR A 451 -10.01 -3.13 -9.24
C THR A 451 -9.95 -4.45 -10.02
N ALA A 452 -11.09 -4.91 -10.55
CA ALA A 452 -11.15 -6.07 -11.41
C ALA A 452 -10.31 -5.87 -12.68
N ILE A 453 -10.42 -4.71 -13.35
CA ILE A 453 -9.59 -4.36 -14.50
C ILE A 453 -8.11 -4.32 -14.11
N LEU A 454 -7.76 -3.63 -13.02
CA LEU A 454 -6.37 -3.52 -12.55
C LEU A 454 -5.74 -4.92 -12.38
N THR A 455 -6.43 -5.79 -11.63
CA THR A 455 -5.89 -7.09 -11.24
C THR A 455 -5.92 -8.08 -12.39
N GLY A 456 -7.05 -8.20 -13.10
CA GLY A 456 -7.18 -9.09 -14.25
C GLY A 456 -6.17 -8.72 -15.34
N HIS A 457 -6.06 -7.43 -15.70
CA HIS A 457 -5.13 -6.99 -16.73
C HIS A 457 -3.65 -7.12 -16.32
N SER A 458 -3.35 -7.04 -15.02
CA SER A 458 -2.03 -7.37 -14.50
C SER A 458 -1.69 -8.84 -14.70
N TYR A 459 -2.64 -9.76 -14.48
CA TYR A 459 -2.43 -11.19 -14.76
C TYR A 459 -2.38 -11.50 -16.26
N VAL A 460 -3.11 -10.78 -17.12
CA VAL A 460 -2.94 -10.82 -18.57
C VAL A 460 -1.50 -10.46 -18.95
N THR A 461 -0.99 -9.33 -18.43
CA THR A 461 0.39 -8.88 -18.63
C THR A 461 1.38 -9.92 -18.12
N SER A 462 1.13 -10.49 -16.94
CA SER A 462 1.94 -11.55 -16.34
C SER A 462 1.99 -12.81 -17.21
N ALA A 463 0.87 -13.22 -17.80
CA ALA A 463 0.82 -14.39 -18.69
C ALA A 463 1.52 -14.15 -20.03
N ARG A 464 1.42 -12.93 -20.58
CA ARG A 464 2.19 -12.50 -21.76
C ARG A 464 3.69 -12.52 -21.49
N MET A 465 4.12 -12.02 -20.32
CA MET A 465 5.51 -12.14 -19.87
C MET A 465 5.93 -13.60 -19.65
N ALA A 466 5.05 -14.45 -19.10
CA ALA A 466 5.34 -15.87 -18.91
C ALA A 466 5.57 -16.61 -20.22
N ASN A 467 4.81 -16.30 -21.27
CA ASN A 467 5.04 -16.83 -22.61
C ASN A 467 6.43 -16.41 -23.16
N ARG A 468 6.94 -15.26 -22.74
CA ARG A 468 8.21 -14.69 -23.22
C ARG A 468 9.44 -15.21 -22.45
N VAL A 469 9.40 -15.12 -21.12
CA VAL A 469 10.54 -15.40 -20.23
C VAL A 469 10.30 -16.58 -19.26
N GLY A 470 9.21 -17.32 -19.46
CA GLY A 470 8.77 -18.43 -18.62
C GLY A 470 7.94 -17.98 -17.40
N PRO A 471 7.04 -18.83 -16.86
CA PRO A 471 6.31 -18.52 -15.64
C PRO A 471 7.24 -18.46 -14.41
N PHE A 472 6.72 -18.01 -13.25
CA PHE A 472 7.49 -18.09 -12.01
C PHE A 472 7.85 -19.56 -11.67
N ALA A 473 8.95 -19.77 -10.95
CA ALA A 473 9.54 -21.10 -10.77
C ALA A 473 8.60 -22.10 -10.08
N GLY A 474 7.76 -21.61 -9.16
CA GLY A 474 6.76 -22.42 -8.45
C GLY A 474 5.49 -22.75 -9.27
N PHE A 475 5.29 -22.14 -10.44
CA PHE A 475 4.00 -22.20 -11.14
C PHE A 475 3.52 -23.62 -11.42
N HIS A 476 4.38 -24.50 -11.96
CA HIS A 476 3.95 -25.85 -12.32
C HIS A 476 3.52 -26.69 -11.11
N LYS A 477 4.14 -26.46 -9.94
CA LYS A 477 3.75 -27.12 -8.69
C LYS A 477 2.36 -26.65 -8.26
N ASP A 478 2.14 -25.34 -8.31
CA ASP A 478 0.96 -24.66 -7.81
C ASP A 478 -0.07 -24.27 -8.90
N ARG A 479 0.03 -24.84 -10.10
CA ARG A 479 -0.80 -24.48 -11.26
C ARG A 479 -2.29 -24.51 -10.93
N GLU A 480 -2.73 -25.57 -10.25
CA GLU A 480 -4.12 -25.70 -9.81
C GLU A 480 -4.53 -24.60 -8.83
N GLY A 481 -3.65 -24.19 -7.91
CA GLY A 481 -3.89 -23.12 -6.95
C GLY A 481 -4.01 -21.76 -7.65
N VAL A 482 -3.06 -21.45 -8.53
CA VAL A 482 -3.06 -20.21 -9.31
C VAL A 482 -4.32 -20.12 -10.16
N ILE A 483 -4.61 -21.12 -11.00
CA ILE A 483 -5.76 -21.09 -11.92
C ILE A 483 -7.08 -21.08 -11.16
N ARG A 484 -7.19 -21.76 -10.01
CA ARG A 484 -8.37 -21.65 -9.14
C ARG A 484 -8.60 -20.20 -8.73
N VAL A 485 -7.58 -19.52 -8.18
CA VAL A 485 -7.71 -18.13 -7.72
C VAL A 485 -8.07 -17.18 -8.86
N LEU A 486 -7.48 -17.35 -10.05
CA LEU A 486 -7.87 -16.53 -11.21
C LEU A 486 -9.34 -16.74 -11.60
N LYS A 487 -9.83 -17.98 -11.56
CA LYS A 487 -11.25 -18.29 -11.81
C LYS A 487 -12.17 -17.74 -10.73
N GLN A 488 -11.75 -17.74 -9.46
CA GLN A 488 -12.51 -17.15 -8.36
C GLN A 488 -12.69 -15.64 -8.53
N HIS A 489 -11.64 -14.93 -8.94
CA HIS A 489 -11.78 -13.51 -9.26
C HIS A 489 -12.67 -13.28 -10.48
N ARG A 490 -12.55 -14.11 -11.54
CA ARG A 490 -13.46 -14.04 -12.70
C ARG A 490 -14.92 -14.25 -12.29
N GLU A 491 -15.19 -15.20 -11.40
CA GLU A 491 -16.53 -15.43 -10.85
C GLU A 491 -17.03 -14.22 -10.06
N ALA A 492 -16.17 -13.61 -9.23
CA ALA A 492 -16.52 -12.42 -8.44
C ALA A 492 -16.87 -11.19 -9.31
N VAL A 493 -16.42 -11.09 -10.56
CA VAL A 493 -16.87 -10.04 -11.49
C VAL A 493 -18.38 -10.11 -11.72
N SER A 494 -18.97 -11.32 -11.68
CA SER A 494 -20.41 -11.51 -11.88
C SER A 494 -21.26 -10.99 -10.72
N ASP A 495 -20.64 -10.69 -9.58
CA ASP A 495 -21.33 -10.10 -8.41
C ASP A 495 -21.44 -8.56 -8.50
N ILE A 496 -20.80 -7.93 -9.50
CA ILE A 496 -20.93 -6.50 -9.76
C ILE A 496 -22.32 -6.23 -10.37
N ASP A 497 -23.09 -5.33 -9.73
CA ASP A 497 -24.41 -4.94 -10.23
C ASP A 497 -24.29 -4.14 -11.53
N ALA A 498 -24.63 -4.77 -12.65
CA ALA A 498 -24.56 -4.19 -13.99
C ALA A 498 -25.48 -2.98 -14.18
N SER A 499 -26.48 -2.76 -13.31
CA SER A 499 -27.34 -1.57 -13.38
C SER A 499 -26.69 -0.31 -12.81
N LEU A 500 -25.56 -0.45 -12.10
CA LEU A 500 -24.86 0.61 -11.39
C LEU A 500 -23.52 1.00 -12.02
N VAL A 501 -23.15 0.39 -13.15
CA VAL A 501 -21.86 0.60 -13.80
C VAL A 501 -22.07 0.76 -15.30
N ASP A 502 -21.28 1.64 -15.92
CA ASP A 502 -21.25 1.76 -17.38
C ASP A 502 -20.86 0.43 -18.04
N GLU A 503 -21.55 0.09 -19.13
CA GLU A 503 -21.34 -1.16 -19.88
C GLU A 503 -19.88 -1.32 -20.31
N THR A 504 -19.23 -0.23 -20.75
CA THR A 504 -17.82 -0.24 -21.18
C THR A 504 -16.88 -0.66 -20.05
N LEU A 505 -17.15 -0.20 -18.82
CA LEU A 505 -16.31 -0.48 -17.67
C LEU A 505 -16.52 -1.92 -17.19
N LEU A 506 -17.76 -2.41 -17.18
CA LEU A 506 -18.07 -3.78 -16.79
C LEU A 506 -17.56 -4.81 -17.80
N ASP A 507 -17.73 -4.55 -19.10
CA ASP A 507 -17.19 -5.39 -20.17
C ASP A 507 -15.67 -5.49 -20.07
N ALA A 508 -14.99 -4.37 -19.84
CA ALA A 508 -13.55 -4.36 -19.67
C ALA A 508 -13.08 -5.17 -18.44
N ALA A 509 -13.87 -5.18 -17.35
CA ALA A 509 -13.58 -5.98 -16.17
C ALA A 509 -13.75 -7.49 -16.46
N ALA A 510 -14.83 -7.87 -17.16
CA ALA A 510 -15.07 -9.25 -17.58
C ALA A 510 -13.98 -9.75 -18.54
N GLU A 511 -13.69 -8.98 -19.60
CA GLU A 511 -12.63 -9.29 -20.58
C GLU A 511 -11.27 -9.47 -19.92
N ALA A 512 -10.91 -8.60 -18.97
CA ALA A 512 -9.63 -8.68 -18.28
C ALA A 512 -9.45 -10.02 -17.55
N TRP A 513 -10.52 -10.57 -16.96
CA TRP A 513 -10.47 -11.85 -16.25
C TRP A 513 -10.64 -13.07 -17.14
N ASP A 514 -11.44 -12.98 -18.21
CA ASP A 514 -11.51 -14.02 -19.23
C ASP A 514 -10.14 -14.24 -19.89
N GLU A 515 -9.49 -13.15 -20.32
CA GLU A 515 -8.14 -13.21 -20.87
C GLU A 515 -7.12 -13.71 -19.83
N ALA A 516 -7.21 -13.26 -18.57
CA ALA A 516 -6.27 -13.69 -17.52
C ALA A 516 -6.34 -15.21 -17.29
N VAL A 517 -7.55 -15.78 -17.26
CA VAL A 517 -7.75 -17.23 -17.11
C VAL A 517 -7.27 -17.96 -18.37
N GLU A 518 -7.67 -17.52 -19.57
CA GLU A 518 -7.29 -18.19 -20.82
C GLU A 518 -5.76 -18.23 -21.00
N LEU A 519 -5.11 -17.06 -20.88
CA LEU A 519 -3.67 -16.94 -21.04
C LEU A 519 -2.91 -17.60 -19.89
N GLY A 520 -3.41 -17.49 -18.66
CA GLY A 520 -2.83 -18.16 -17.50
C GLY A 520 -2.88 -19.69 -17.61
N GLU A 521 -3.95 -20.26 -18.15
CA GLU A 521 -4.03 -21.71 -18.40
C GLU A 521 -3.06 -22.16 -19.50
N LYS A 522 -2.90 -21.33 -20.53
CA LYS A 522 -2.11 -21.62 -21.73
C LYS A 522 -0.60 -21.46 -21.53
N TYR A 523 -0.17 -20.38 -20.89
CA TYR A 523 1.24 -19.99 -20.76
C TYR A 523 1.76 -20.05 -19.32
N GLY A 524 0.85 -20.12 -18.35
CA GLY A 524 1.16 -19.79 -16.96
C GLY A 524 1.25 -18.29 -16.72
N VAL A 525 1.61 -17.92 -15.50
CA VAL A 525 1.81 -16.52 -15.10
C VAL A 525 3.23 -16.31 -14.61
N ARG A 526 3.76 -15.12 -14.81
CA ARG A 526 5.12 -14.75 -14.41
C ARG A 526 5.22 -14.39 -12.92
N ASN A 527 4.09 -14.10 -12.28
CA ASN A 527 4.01 -13.58 -10.91
C ASN A 527 3.00 -14.38 -10.10
N SER A 528 3.36 -14.84 -8.89
CA SER A 528 2.43 -15.53 -8.01
C SER A 528 1.38 -14.61 -7.40
N GLN A 529 1.69 -13.31 -7.28
CA GLN A 529 0.80 -12.26 -6.79
C GLN A 529 0.97 -11.01 -7.67
N ALA A 530 -0.14 -10.37 -8.03
CA ALA A 530 -0.15 -9.23 -8.95
C ALA A 530 -0.43 -7.89 -8.25
N SER A 531 -1.56 -7.77 -7.55
CA SER A 531 -2.07 -6.49 -7.05
C SER A 531 -2.24 -6.47 -5.53
N VAL A 532 -2.12 -5.27 -4.95
CA VAL A 532 -2.48 -4.93 -3.57
C VAL A 532 -2.91 -3.46 -3.52
N LEU A 533 -3.72 -3.07 -2.54
CA LEU A 533 -4.10 -1.66 -2.33
C LEU A 533 -3.36 -1.10 -1.11
N ALA A 534 -2.24 -0.42 -1.37
CA ALA A 534 -1.38 0.13 -0.34
C ALA A 534 -1.88 1.49 0.20
N PRO A 535 -1.42 1.95 1.37
CA PRO A 535 -1.81 3.25 1.92
C PRO A 535 -1.33 4.46 1.09
N THR A 536 -0.29 4.32 0.27
CA THR A 536 0.26 5.39 -0.60
C THR A 536 0.71 6.70 0.08
N GLY A 537 0.85 6.76 1.41
CA GLY A 537 0.96 8.04 2.14
C GLY A 537 2.07 9.02 1.73
N THR A 538 3.21 8.58 1.15
CA THR A 538 4.22 9.52 0.60
C THR A 538 4.13 9.65 -0.93
N ILE A 539 3.89 8.55 -1.64
CA ILE A 539 3.84 8.56 -3.11
C ILE A 539 2.56 9.24 -3.63
N GLY A 540 1.46 9.20 -2.88
CA GLY A 540 0.26 9.98 -3.16
C GLY A 540 0.55 11.49 -3.15
N LEU A 541 1.37 11.97 -2.21
CA LEU A 541 1.82 13.38 -2.20
C LEU A 541 2.73 13.71 -3.39
N MET A 542 3.55 12.75 -3.85
CA MET A 542 4.35 12.91 -5.07
C MET A 542 3.48 12.97 -6.33
N MET A 543 2.36 12.25 -6.35
CA MET A 543 1.41 12.22 -7.48
C MET A 543 0.33 13.32 -7.39
N ASP A 544 0.41 14.23 -6.41
CA ASP A 544 -0.62 15.22 -6.10
C ASP A 544 -2.02 14.58 -5.94
N CYS A 545 -2.08 13.44 -5.24
CA CYS A 545 -3.34 12.82 -4.88
C CYS A 545 -4.07 13.61 -3.79
N ASP A 546 -5.38 13.79 -3.97
CA ASP A 546 -6.28 14.37 -2.98
C ASP A 546 -6.62 13.36 -1.88
N THR A 547 -6.81 12.10 -2.25
CA THR A 547 -7.02 10.98 -1.32
C THR A 547 -6.01 9.86 -1.53
N THR A 548 -5.71 9.12 -0.47
CA THR A 548 -4.67 8.09 -0.44
C THR A 548 -5.24 6.70 -0.63
N GLY A 549 -4.66 5.87 -1.49
CA GLY A 549 -5.12 4.50 -1.70
C GLY A 549 -6.61 4.44 -2.08
N ILE A 550 -7.34 3.57 -1.38
CA ILE A 550 -8.81 3.49 -1.46
C ILE A 550 -9.52 4.52 -0.59
N GLU A 551 -8.82 5.19 0.33
CA GLU A 551 -9.43 5.98 1.40
C GLU A 551 -10.26 7.16 0.85
N PRO A 552 -11.35 7.52 1.54
CA PRO A 552 -12.03 8.79 1.31
C PRO A 552 -11.17 9.95 1.81
N ASP A 553 -11.58 11.18 1.50
CA ASP A 553 -10.88 12.34 2.04
C ASP A 553 -11.01 12.40 3.57
N LEU A 554 -9.94 12.86 4.22
CA LEU A 554 -9.91 13.01 5.68
C LEU A 554 -10.78 14.18 6.14
N GLY A 555 -10.84 15.22 5.33
CA GLY A 555 -11.61 16.44 5.56
C GLY A 555 -11.45 17.41 4.40
N LEU A 556 -12.54 18.11 4.05
CA LEU A 556 -12.59 19.00 2.88
C LEU A 556 -11.65 20.21 2.96
N VAL A 557 -11.23 20.59 4.17
CA VAL A 557 -10.30 21.69 4.40
C VAL A 557 -9.04 21.20 5.08
N LYS A 558 -7.92 21.37 4.40
CA LYS A 558 -6.59 21.04 4.93
C LYS A 558 -5.95 22.32 5.48
N VAL A 559 -5.66 22.34 6.78
CA VAL A 559 -5.03 23.49 7.45
C VAL A 559 -3.51 23.34 7.44
N LYS A 560 -2.84 24.25 6.75
CA LYS A 560 -1.38 24.34 6.72
C LYS A 560 -0.91 25.46 7.66
N LYS A 561 -0.06 25.14 8.63
CA LYS A 561 0.62 26.18 9.43
C LYS A 561 1.64 26.90 8.56
N LEU A 562 1.56 28.23 8.52
CA LEU A 562 2.47 29.09 7.78
C LEU A 562 3.74 29.39 8.58
N VAL A 563 4.77 29.79 7.87
CA VAL A 563 6.07 30.18 8.40
C VAL A 563 5.95 31.58 8.98
N GLY A 564 6.26 31.76 10.27
CA GLY A 564 6.13 33.05 10.98
C GLY A 564 4.88 33.16 11.86
N GLY A 565 4.09 32.09 11.98
CA GLY A 565 2.81 32.07 12.71
C GLY A 565 1.62 32.33 11.78
N GLY A 566 0.48 31.70 12.09
CA GLY A 566 -0.74 31.71 11.26
C GLY A 566 -1.04 30.38 10.57
N THR A 567 -2.27 30.24 10.07
CA THR A 567 -2.78 29.04 9.40
C THR A 567 -3.42 29.42 8.07
N MET A 568 -3.05 28.74 6.99
CA MET A 568 -3.71 28.84 5.69
C MET A 568 -4.59 27.60 5.51
N SER A 569 -5.81 27.81 5.03
CA SER A 569 -6.70 26.72 4.67
C SER A 569 -6.66 26.50 3.16
N ILE A 570 -6.66 25.23 2.76
CA ILE A 570 -6.73 24.83 1.36
C ILE A 570 -7.98 23.95 1.25
N VAL A 571 -8.96 24.44 0.49
CA VAL A 571 -10.13 23.64 0.11
C VAL A 571 -9.69 22.56 -0.87
N ASN A 572 -10.21 21.34 -0.70
CA ASN A 572 -9.94 20.21 -1.56
C ASN A 572 -10.21 20.57 -3.05
N GLN A 573 -9.28 20.21 -3.94
CA GLN A 573 -9.31 20.60 -5.36
C GLN A 573 -10.36 19.84 -6.18
N THR A 574 -10.89 18.74 -5.66
CA THR A 574 -11.94 17.95 -6.26
C THR A 574 -13.34 18.56 -6.07
N VAL A 575 -13.56 19.33 -5.00
CA VAL A 575 -14.88 19.93 -4.69
C VAL A 575 -15.46 20.76 -5.84
N PRO A 576 -14.70 21.68 -6.49
CA PRO A 576 -15.21 22.45 -7.62
C PRO A 576 -15.65 21.57 -8.80
N ARG A 577 -14.90 20.49 -9.07
CA ARG A 577 -15.22 19.55 -10.17
C ARG A 577 -16.51 18.79 -9.87
N ALA A 578 -16.64 18.27 -8.67
CA ALA A 578 -17.84 17.57 -8.21
C ALA A 578 -19.11 18.45 -8.34
N LEU A 579 -19.03 19.70 -7.89
CA LEU A 579 -20.15 20.64 -8.00
C LEU A 579 -20.51 20.94 -9.46
N LYS A 580 -19.54 21.04 -10.38
CA LYS A 580 -19.84 21.21 -11.81
C LYS A 580 -20.60 20.01 -12.39
N VAL A 581 -20.17 18.79 -12.06
CA VAL A 581 -20.84 17.55 -12.48
C VAL A 581 -22.27 17.46 -11.92
N LEU A 582 -22.47 17.92 -10.68
CA LEU A 582 -23.79 18.01 -10.03
C LEU A 582 -24.68 19.14 -10.56
N GLY A 583 -24.24 19.90 -11.57
CA GLY A 583 -25.03 20.91 -12.27
C GLY A 583 -25.03 22.31 -11.65
N TYR A 584 -24.11 22.62 -10.73
CA TYR A 584 -23.98 23.95 -10.17
C TYR A 584 -23.28 24.92 -11.14
N SER A 585 -23.77 26.15 -11.25
CA SER A 585 -23.13 27.20 -12.05
C SER A 585 -21.81 27.68 -11.43
N ASP A 586 -20.90 28.26 -12.23
CA ASP A 586 -19.61 28.76 -11.74
C ASP A 586 -19.74 29.73 -10.56
N GLN A 587 -20.80 30.55 -10.51
CA GLN A 587 -21.06 31.44 -9.39
C GLN A 587 -21.46 30.67 -8.12
N GLN A 588 -22.35 29.69 -8.24
CA GLN A 588 -22.74 28.85 -7.09
C GLN A 588 -21.55 28.05 -6.55
N VAL A 589 -20.71 27.53 -7.45
CA VAL A 589 -19.47 26.84 -7.10
C VAL A 589 -18.54 27.77 -6.30
N ALA A 590 -18.33 29.00 -6.77
CA ALA A 590 -17.51 29.98 -6.06
C ALA A 590 -18.08 30.34 -4.67
N ASP A 591 -19.40 30.53 -4.56
CA ASP A 591 -20.07 30.81 -3.29
C ASP A 591 -19.92 29.65 -2.29
N ILE A 592 -20.06 28.40 -2.74
CA ILE A 592 -19.89 27.21 -1.91
C ILE A 592 -18.43 27.06 -1.45
N ILE A 593 -17.46 27.23 -2.35
CA ILE A 593 -16.03 27.15 -2.00
C ILE A 593 -15.66 28.23 -0.97
N ALA A 594 -16.15 29.46 -1.15
CA ALA A 594 -15.93 30.55 -0.21
C ALA A 594 -16.53 30.24 1.17
N TYR A 595 -17.71 29.61 1.20
CA TYR A 595 -18.33 29.15 2.44
C TYR A 595 -17.49 28.07 3.13
N ILE A 596 -17.01 27.06 2.40
CA ILE A 596 -16.14 26.00 2.95
C ILE A 596 -14.85 26.60 3.51
N ASP A 597 -14.23 27.54 2.79
CA ASP A 597 -13.03 28.20 3.29
C ASP A 597 -13.31 29.08 4.51
N ALA A 598 -14.48 29.70 4.65
CA ALA A 598 -14.80 30.49 5.84
C ALA A 598 -15.17 29.60 7.04
N GLU A 599 -16.15 28.72 6.86
CA GLU A 599 -16.82 27.97 7.93
C GLU A 599 -16.19 26.61 8.23
N LYS A 600 -15.26 26.15 7.39
CA LYS A 600 -14.60 24.84 7.49
C LYS A 600 -15.57 23.65 7.40
N THR A 601 -16.74 23.89 6.84
CA THR A 601 -17.77 22.89 6.56
C THR A 601 -18.45 23.19 5.24
N ILE A 602 -18.99 22.15 4.61
CA ILE A 602 -19.89 22.29 3.46
C ILE A 602 -21.36 22.29 3.87
N LEU A 603 -21.69 21.82 5.08
CA LEU A 603 -23.06 21.71 5.54
C LEU A 603 -23.66 23.11 5.70
N GLY A 604 -24.81 23.35 5.06
CA GLY A 604 -25.45 24.66 5.05
C GLY A 604 -24.83 25.69 4.09
N ALA A 605 -23.88 25.26 3.23
CA ALA A 605 -23.35 26.13 2.18
C ALA A 605 -24.47 26.68 1.28
N PRO A 606 -24.38 27.94 0.83
CA PRO A 606 -25.39 28.55 -0.01
C PRO A 606 -25.57 27.73 -1.30
N HIS A 607 -26.81 27.62 -1.78
CA HIS A 607 -27.21 26.88 -2.98
C HIS A 607 -27.09 25.35 -2.90
N LEU A 608 -26.30 24.79 -1.98
CA LEU A 608 -26.08 23.35 -1.88
C LEU A 608 -27.40 22.63 -1.61
N GLN A 609 -27.75 21.70 -2.50
CA GLN A 609 -28.89 20.83 -2.33
C GLN A 609 -28.58 19.76 -1.30
N LYS A 610 -29.51 19.52 -0.38
CA LYS A 610 -29.38 18.51 0.67
C LYS A 610 -29.05 17.11 0.14
N ALA A 611 -29.60 16.75 -1.03
CA ALA A 611 -29.34 15.47 -1.68
C ALA A 611 -27.86 15.27 -2.08
N HIS A 612 -27.09 16.35 -2.22
CA HIS A 612 -25.69 16.32 -2.64
C HIS A 612 -24.70 16.33 -1.46
N GLU A 613 -25.17 16.48 -0.21
CA GLU A 613 -24.29 16.57 0.98
C GLU A 613 -23.38 15.34 1.12
N ASN A 614 -23.90 14.15 0.85
CA ASN A 614 -23.17 12.89 1.03
C ASN A 614 -22.03 12.68 0.00
N VAL A 615 -22.02 13.42 -1.10
CA VAL A 615 -20.90 13.42 -2.06
C VAL A 615 -19.62 13.93 -1.40
N PHE A 616 -19.78 14.81 -0.42
CA PHE A 616 -18.68 15.51 0.25
C PHE A 616 -18.44 15.00 1.68
N SER A 617 -19.02 13.85 2.05
CA SER A 617 -18.72 13.20 3.33
C SER A 617 -17.26 12.75 3.38
N CYS A 618 -16.64 12.87 4.55
CA CYS A 618 -15.23 12.54 4.80
C CYS A 618 -15.09 11.41 5.81
N SER A 619 -13.89 10.85 6.01
CA SER A 619 -13.67 9.84 7.08
C SER A 619 -13.76 10.43 8.49
N MET A 620 -13.56 11.74 8.64
CA MET A 620 -13.70 12.46 9.90
C MET A 620 -14.36 13.83 9.66
N GLY A 621 -14.75 14.50 10.74
CA GLY A 621 -15.35 15.83 10.70
C GLY A 621 -16.82 15.84 11.10
N ASP A 622 -17.55 16.83 10.60
CA ASP A 622 -18.96 17.10 10.92
C ASP A 622 -19.95 16.38 10.01
N ASN A 623 -19.48 15.83 8.88
CA ASN A 623 -20.22 14.91 8.01
C ASN A 623 -19.45 13.59 7.77
N PRO A 624 -19.25 12.76 8.82
CA PRO A 624 -18.47 11.54 8.70
C PRO A 624 -19.22 10.45 7.95
N ILE A 625 -18.51 9.72 7.09
CA ILE A 625 -19.00 8.49 6.46
C ILE A 625 -19.31 7.45 7.55
N HIS A 626 -20.44 6.75 7.41
CA HIS A 626 -20.79 5.68 8.34
C HIS A 626 -19.75 4.55 8.28
N TYR A 627 -19.38 3.95 9.41
CA TYR A 627 -18.31 2.93 9.46
C TYR A 627 -18.56 1.74 8.51
N MET A 628 -19.82 1.36 8.28
CA MET A 628 -20.16 0.33 7.29
C MET A 628 -19.86 0.74 5.84
N GLY A 629 -19.88 2.04 5.52
CA GLY A 629 -19.46 2.52 4.20
C GLY A 629 -17.99 2.21 3.93
N HIS A 630 -17.13 2.36 4.94
CA HIS A 630 -15.72 1.95 4.86
C HIS A 630 -15.56 0.44 4.68
N VAL A 631 -16.24 -0.36 5.50
CA VAL A 631 -16.16 -1.83 5.44
C VAL A 631 -16.70 -2.38 4.11
N LYS A 632 -17.83 -1.84 3.64
CA LYS A 632 -18.42 -2.26 2.35
C LYS A 632 -17.56 -1.82 1.17
N MET A 633 -16.92 -0.66 1.22
CA MET A 633 -15.97 -0.26 0.18
C MET A 633 -14.76 -1.18 0.17
N MET A 634 -14.18 -1.50 1.33
CA MET A 634 -13.10 -2.50 1.44
C MET A 634 -13.49 -3.87 0.90
N SER A 635 -14.77 -4.27 1.03
CA SER A 635 -15.27 -5.53 0.47
C SER A 635 -15.51 -5.47 -1.04
N ALA A 636 -15.73 -4.28 -1.61
CA ALA A 636 -15.98 -4.09 -3.02
C ALA A 636 -14.69 -4.07 -3.84
N VAL A 637 -13.61 -3.53 -3.27
CA VAL A 637 -12.31 -3.38 -3.93
C VAL A 637 -11.44 -4.61 -3.88
#